data_AF-A0AAV9RZ12-F1
#
_entry.id   AF-A0AAV9RZ12-F1
#
_cell.length_a   1.000
_cell.length_b   1.000
_cell.length_c   1.000
_cell.angle_alpha   90.00
_cell.angle_beta   90.00
_cell.angle_gamma   90.00
#
_symmetry.space_group_name_H-M   'P 1'
#
loop_
_entity.id
_entity.type
_entity.pdbx_description
1 polymer ?
#
loop_
_entity_poly.entity_id
_entity_poly.type
_entity_poly.pdbx_seq_one_letter_code
_entity_poly.pdbx_strand_id
1 'polypeptide(L)'
;MSKKRFDDHLSAEIHRVSAVADMKDLVLEILTDLKEHEFLKFKWFLQLTQFQKGLPQIPWSGMEFANRAELVNMMWTTCGDRCLQVIEEVLTDMKRSDLVEKLPVEGSSFKVKLPVKDFGPELRQTVKDMESVIKLLLDKLDALTLRDLKDIQNILSWDQCNGPYLSVSCRLLGMKANLQDTVVLMVQTYTSHLVDILEEVFKRMKRVDLEFAVTKTTEKKLFESKRSSALIKKVATMAAVKKLLLETLNCLNHDEFEVFKRLLQRMDDQVDFSVSETWTEIQSRKDLVNVMVGELGPRSLEKTRKIFTDMNITDLLKMFPETGSGMKEKPSSLDPVDGGRAEQDSSSWTKVDPEVDGTSPDEAPTYSLQSEAGRFECRVSGLRWVCKEKVDFRYRFCSWDGHMVRMESRGYRPAGPLMDITVLTGKIMEVQLPHWICIDDVPELLANFAVLHVNDCGDVLEKVTQVTATHVSLTEPVFSMLAALINYFCPPRITCCNTLIYYQPKMPFLKLHVYLIPPDPALKQSVHKEESSRGYEEIKKPRPDKPMKIDQGYTLKATVETAKIQPPEITLRHDSQDPNFYEVFIENPEGNFHLELLQTCSEKVWFCEIRKDDHPKSGSFEVEESSLEAVAANREEEHFVDKHRDELIQRVSNIGPILDGLLQQKVLQQEAYNRITSLQTSESQMREIFCCLRASDACKDIFQRLLEEKEPFLISDLN
;
A
#
# COMPACT_ATOMS: atom_id res chain seq x y z
N MET A 1 54.69 -37.52 -4.43
CA MET A 1 53.27 -37.96 -4.42
C MET A 1 52.28 -36.92 -3.85
N SER A 2 52.72 -35.82 -3.23
CA SER A 2 51.81 -34.81 -2.64
C SER A 2 51.26 -33.77 -3.64
N LYS A 3 52.02 -33.37 -4.67
CA LYS A 3 51.62 -32.34 -5.64
C LYS A 3 50.51 -32.80 -6.60
N LYS A 4 50.62 -34.02 -7.13
CA LYS A 4 49.62 -34.62 -8.04
C LYS A 4 48.24 -34.74 -7.38
N ARG A 5 48.19 -35.10 -6.09
CA ARG A 5 46.93 -35.22 -5.32
C ARG A 5 46.27 -33.87 -5.03
N PHE A 6 47.04 -32.78 -5.02
CA PHE A 6 46.56 -31.42 -4.83
C PHE A 6 46.03 -30.84 -6.15
N ASP A 7 46.74 -31.09 -7.26
CA ASP A 7 46.31 -30.69 -8.60
C ASP A 7 45.04 -31.44 -9.04
N ASP A 8 44.93 -32.75 -8.73
CA ASP A 8 43.72 -33.55 -8.99
C ASP A 8 42.50 -33.05 -8.18
N HIS A 9 42.72 -32.61 -6.92
CA HIS A 9 41.66 -32.05 -6.07
C HIS A 9 41.23 -30.66 -6.55
N LEU A 10 42.18 -29.81 -6.93
CA LEU A 10 41.90 -28.47 -7.45
C LEU A 10 41.14 -28.54 -8.79
N SER A 11 41.53 -29.47 -9.67
CA SER A 11 40.82 -29.73 -10.93
C SER A 11 39.39 -30.23 -10.69
N ALA A 12 39.18 -31.15 -9.73
CA ALA A 12 37.85 -31.63 -9.37
C ALA A 12 36.96 -30.52 -8.76
N GLU A 13 37.54 -29.62 -7.96
CA GLU A 13 36.83 -28.48 -7.37
C GLU A 13 36.42 -27.46 -8.45
N ILE A 14 37.31 -27.15 -9.40
CA ILE A 14 37.03 -26.24 -10.53
C ILE A 14 35.91 -26.81 -11.41
N HIS A 15 35.96 -28.11 -11.72
CA HIS A 15 34.89 -28.77 -12.49
C HIS A 15 33.55 -28.76 -11.75
N ARG A 16 33.55 -28.90 -10.41
CA ARG A 16 32.33 -28.78 -9.59
C ARG A 16 31.76 -27.36 -9.59
N VAL A 17 32.60 -26.34 -9.41
CA VAL A 17 32.18 -24.93 -9.41
C VAL A 17 31.60 -24.54 -10.77
N SER A 18 32.23 -24.97 -11.87
CA SER A 18 31.71 -24.78 -13.23
C SER A 18 30.35 -25.44 -13.42
N ALA A 19 30.19 -26.71 -13.00
CA ALA A 19 28.92 -27.42 -13.14
C ALA A 19 27.78 -26.79 -12.31
N VAL A 20 28.09 -26.25 -11.13
CA VAL A 20 27.12 -25.51 -10.30
C VAL A 20 26.70 -24.20 -10.98
N ALA A 21 27.63 -23.49 -11.61
CA ALA A 21 27.30 -22.29 -12.39
C ALA A 21 26.37 -22.63 -13.56
N ASP A 22 26.71 -23.66 -14.34
CA ASP A 22 25.88 -24.13 -15.47
C ASP A 22 24.46 -24.53 -15.00
N MET A 23 24.35 -25.18 -13.84
CA MET A 23 23.05 -25.53 -13.25
C MET A 23 22.27 -24.32 -12.76
N LYS A 24 22.93 -23.31 -12.18
CA LYS A 24 22.29 -22.06 -11.77
C LYS A 24 21.75 -21.30 -12.98
N ASP A 25 22.51 -21.25 -14.07
CA ASP A 25 22.10 -20.62 -15.33
C ASP A 25 20.89 -21.33 -15.95
N LEU A 26 20.88 -22.66 -15.95
CA LEU A 26 19.72 -23.45 -16.39
C LEU A 26 18.47 -23.17 -15.54
N VAL A 27 18.62 -23.12 -14.21
CA VAL A 27 17.49 -22.79 -13.33
C VAL A 27 17.01 -21.36 -13.59
N LEU A 28 17.92 -20.41 -13.78
CA LEU A 28 17.58 -19.04 -14.10
C LEU A 28 16.78 -18.96 -15.40
N GLU A 29 17.19 -19.68 -16.44
CA GLU A 29 16.45 -19.81 -17.70
C GLU A 29 15.03 -20.35 -17.47
N ILE A 30 14.89 -21.43 -16.70
CA ILE A 30 13.57 -22.01 -16.37
C ILE A 30 12.69 -21.01 -15.62
N LEU A 31 13.25 -20.24 -14.67
CA LEU A 31 12.50 -19.21 -13.95
C LEU A 31 12.18 -17.99 -14.83
N THR A 32 12.96 -17.72 -15.88
CA THR A 32 12.64 -16.66 -16.85
C THR A 32 11.44 -17.02 -17.73
N ASP A 33 11.16 -18.31 -17.93
CA ASP A 33 9.96 -18.79 -18.63
C ASP A 33 8.66 -18.63 -17.82
N LEU A 34 8.76 -18.33 -16.51
CA LEU A 34 7.61 -18.02 -15.67
C LEU A 34 7.21 -16.55 -15.83
N LYS A 35 5.92 -16.31 -16.11
CA LYS A 35 5.33 -14.95 -16.07
C LYS A 35 5.41 -14.40 -14.64
N GLU A 36 5.35 -13.09 -14.50
CA GLU A 36 5.58 -12.44 -13.20
C GLU A 36 4.66 -12.94 -12.07
N HIS A 37 3.37 -13.07 -12.35
CA HIS A 37 2.41 -13.66 -11.38
C HIS A 37 2.69 -15.14 -11.07
N GLU A 38 3.23 -15.91 -12.01
CA GLU A 38 3.64 -17.30 -11.79
C GLU A 38 4.93 -17.36 -10.98
N PHE A 39 5.86 -16.42 -11.19
CA PHE A 39 7.09 -16.30 -10.41
C PHE A 39 6.81 -15.94 -8.95
N LEU A 40 5.87 -15.03 -8.69
CA LEU A 40 5.43 -14.74 -7.32
C LEU A 40 4.78 -15.98 -6.66
N LYS A 41 4.02 -16.75 -7.43
CA LYS A 41 3.44 -18.02 -6.97
C LYS A 41 4.53 -19.06 -6.71
N PHE A 42 5.58 -19.11 -7.52
CA PHE A 42 6.75 -19.97 -7.32
C PHE A 42 7.42 -19.70 -5.99
N LYS A 43 7.69 -18.43 -5.64
CA LYS A 43 8.24 -18.04 -4.34
C LYS A 43 7.39 -18.55 -3.18
N TRP A 44 6.06 -18.42 -3.29
CA TRP A 44 5.13 -18.92 -2.27
C TRP A 44 5.19 -20.45 -2.11
N PHE A 45 5.19 -21.18 -3.22
CA PHE A 45 5.24 -22.64 -3.20
C PHE A 45 6.61 -23.16 -2.74
N LEU A 46 7.68 -22.43 -3.04
CA LEU A 46 9.04 -22.70 -2.54
C LEU A 46 9.06 -22.66 -1.01
N GLN A 47 8.52 -21.60 -0.40
CA GLN A 47 8.42 -21.48 1.05
C GLN A 47 7.67 -22.69 1.67
N LEU A 48 6.53 -23.06 1.09
CA LEU A 48 5.74 -24.19 1.54
C LEU A 48 6.48 -25.53 1.41
N THR A 49 7.28 -25.67 0.36
CA THR A 49 8.06 -26.88 0.08
C THR A 49 9.26 -26.99 1.01
N GLN A 50 9.97 -25.89 1.27
CA GLN A 50 11.07 -25.83 2.24
C GLN A 50 10.57 -26.16 3.64
N PHE A 51 9.47 -25.53 4.05
CA PHE A 51 8.80 -25.83 5.31
C PHE A 51 8.45 -27.32 5.43
N GLN A 52 7.79 -27.88 4.41
CA GLN A 52 7.38 -29.26 4.44
C GLN A 52 8.56 -30.24 4.36
N LYS A 53 9.71 -29.89 3.78
CA LYS A 53 10.88 -30.76 3.75
C LYS A 53 11.79 -30.64 4.98
N GLY A 54 11.50 -29.72 5.90
CA GLY A 54 12.39 -29.44 7.04
C GLY A 54 13.71 -28.79 6.62
N LEU A 55 13.73 -28.14 5.46
CA LEU A 55 14.90 -27.40 4.99
C LEU A 55 14.99 -26.05 5.71
N PRO A 56 16.17 -25.42 5.77
CA PRO A 56 16.25 -24.03 6.18
C PRO A 56 15.29 -23.19 5.30
N GLN A 57 14.51 -22.32 5.93
CA GLN A 57 13.62 -21.42 5.21
C GLN A 57 14.45 -20.30 4.60
N ILE A 58 14.12 -19.92 3.37
CA ILE A 58 14.46 -18.58 2.92
C ILE A 58 13.39 -17.65 3.53
N PRO A 59 13.80 -16.59 4.23
CA PRO A 59 12.92 -15.51 4.68
C PRO A 59 11.93 -15.06 3.61
N TRP A 60 10.65 -14.92 3.95
CA TRP A 60 9.69 -14.35 2.99
C TRP A 60 10.06 -12.90 2.68
N SER A 61 10.52 -12.13 3.66
CA SER A 61 11.01 -10.76 3.50
C SER A 61 12.11 -10.66 2.43
N GLY A 62 13.04 -11.62 2.41
CA GLY A 62 14.09 -11.71 1.40
C GLY A 62 13.58 -12.18 0.03
N MET A 63 12.66 -13.15 -0.01
CA MET A 63 12.12 -13.66 -1.27
C MET A 63 11.14 -12.69 -1.96
N GLU A 64 10.39 -11.91 -1.18
CA GLU A 64 9.26 -11.11 -1.64
C GLU A 64 9.67 -10.19 -2.80
N PHE A 65 10.77 -9.47 -2.64
CA PHE A 65 11.30 -8.54 -3.63
C PHE A 65 12.47 -9.08 -4.46
N ALA A 66 12.96 -10.28 -4.15
CA ALA A 66 14.09 -10.85 -4.87
C ALA A 66 13.80 -11.08 -6.36
N ASN A 67 14.72 -10.67 -7.22
CA ASN A 67 14.67 -11.00 -8.64
C ASN A 67 15.00 -12.49 -8.87
N ARG A 68 14.87 -12.96 -10.11
CA ARG A 68 15.09 -14.38 -10.46
C ARG A 68 16.51 -14.85 -10.12
N ALA A 69 17.53 -14.04 -10.39
CA ALA A 69 18.93 -14.40 -10.13
C ALA A 69 19.24 -14.43 -8.62
N GLU A 70 18.75 -13.45 -7.87
CA GLU A 70 18.84 -13.42 -6.41
C GLU A 70 18.16 -14.65 -5.80
N LEU A 71 16.96 -15.00 -6.27
CA LEU A 71 16.26 -16.18 -5.79
C LEU A 71 17.04 -17.46 -6.07
N VAL A 72 17.59 -17.64 -7.27
CA VAL A 72 18.43 -18.82 -7.59
C VAL A 72 19.63 -18.91 -6.65
N ASN A 73 20.29 -17.79 -6.37
CA ASN A 73 21.41 -17.76 -5.45
C ASN A 73 20.98 -18.13 -4.02
N MET A 74 19.90 -17.53 -3.50
CA MET A 74 19.36 -17.87 -2.18
C MET A 74 18.93 -19.34 -2.08
N MET A 75 18.33 -19.89 -3.15
CA MET A 75 17.96 -21.29 -3.20
C MET A 75 19.18 -22.21 -3.15
N TRP A 76 20.26 -21.86 -3.82
CA TRP A 76 21.48 -22.67 -3.80
C TRP A 76 22.21 -22.60 -2.47
N THR A 77 22.26 -21.43 -1.83
CA THR A 77 22.86 -21.28 -0.48
C THR A 77 22.05 -22.05 0.57
N THR A 78 20.73 -22.08 0.43
CA THR A 78 19.82 -22.68 1.43
C THR A 78 19.61 -24.18 1.23
N CYS A 79 19.40 -24.61 -0.02
CA CYS A 79 19.06 -26.00 -0.35
C CYS A 79 20.29 -26.84 -0.75
N GLY A 80 21.40 -26.21 -1.14
CA GLY A 80 22.60 -26.90 -1.65
C GLY A 80 22.27 -27.83 -2.82
N ASP A 81 22.84 -29.03 -2.81
CA ASP A 81 22.63 -30.06 -3.84
C ASP A 81 21.16 -30.52 -4.00
N ARG A 82 20.28 -30.17 -3.05
CA ARG A 82 18.85 -30.50 -3.10
C ARG A 82 18.02 -29.47 -3.88
N CYS A 83 18.64 -28.39 -4.36
CA CYS A 83 17.94 -27.28 -5.01
C CYS A 83 17.10 -27.73 -6.21
N LEU A 84 17.65 -28.54 -7.12
CA LEU A 84 16.94 -29.02 -8.31
C LEU A 84 15.68 -29.83 -7.98
N GLN A 85 15.74 -30.67 -6.95
CA GLN A 85 14.59 -31.47 -6.50
C GLN A 85 13.50 -30.61 -5.85
N VAL A 86 13.90 -29.56 -5.14
CA VAL A 86 12.95 -28.59 -4.56
C VAL A 86 12.24 -27.84 -5.69
N ILE A 87 12.98 -27.40 -6.71
CA ILE A 87 12.41 -26.71 -7.88
C ILE A 87 11.44 -27.62 -8.63
N GLU A 88 11.84 -28.87 -8.90
CA GLU A 88 11.00 -29.86 -9.57
C GLU A 88 9.66 -30.05 -8.84
N GLU A 89 9.70 -30.19 -7.51
CA GLU A 89 8.48 -30.36 -6.70
C GLU A 89 7.61 -29.09 -6.70
N VAL A 90 8.23 -27.91 -6.62
CA VAL A 90 7.51 -26.63 -6.68
C VAL A 90 6.81 -26.46 -8.03
N LEU A 91 7.50 -26.69 -9.14
CA LEU A 91 6.93 -26.60 -10.49
C LEU A 91 5.84 -27.65 -10.72
N THR A 92 6.02 -28.85 -10.16
CA THR A 92 4.99 -29.91 -10.19
C THR A 92 3.73 -29.47 -9.44
N ASP A 93 3.87 -28.90 -8.24
CA ASP A 93 2.74 -28.40 -7.45
C ASP A 93 2.05 -27.21 -8.12
N MET A 94 2.80 -26.38 -8.86
CA MET A 94 2.27 -25.31 -9.71
C MET A 94 1.62 -25.80 -11.00
N LYS A 95 1.71 -27.11 -11.31
CA LYS A 95 1.21 -27.73 -12.56
C LYS A 95 1.92 -27.22 -13.82
N ARG A 96 3.19 -26.82 -13.72
CA ARG A 96 4.05 -26.43 -14.86
C ARG A 96 4.91 -27.61 -15.33
N SER A 97 4.24 -28.69 -15.78
CA SER A 97 4.93 -29.89 -16.28
C SER A 97 5.85 -29.59 -17.47
N ASP A 98 5.50 -28.58 -18.26
CA ASP A 98 6.29 -28.07 -19.39
C ASP A 98 7.69 -27.58 -18.98
N LEU A 99 7.84 -27.08 -17.76
CA LEU A 99 9.12 -26.64 -17.20
C LEU A 99 9.84 -27.73 -16.43
N VAL A 100 9.09 -28.66 -15.81
CA VAL A 100 9.66 -29.83 -15.12
C VAL A 100 10.48 -30.70 -16.08
N GLU A 101 9.99 -30.89 -17.32
CA GLU A 101 10.68 -31.68 -18.35
C GLU A 101 12.04 -31.10 -18.78
N LYS A 102 12.31 -29.82 -18.50
CA LYS A 102 13.59 -29.17 -18.80
C LYS A 102 14.65 -29.41 -17.72
N LEU A 103 14.29 -29.96 -16.56
CA LEU A 103 15.22 -30.21 -15.47
C LEU A 103 15.97 -31.54 -15.65
N PRO A 104 17.28 -31.59 -15.39
CA PRO A 104 18.10 -32.80 -15.51
C PRO A 104 17.95 -33.68 -14.25
N VAL A 105 16.73 -34.00 -13.84
CA VAL A 105 16.50 -34.89 -12.69
C VAL A 105 16.50 -36.34 -13.19
N GLU A 106 17.63 -37.03 -13.05
CA GLU A 106 17.66 -38.49 -13.20
C GLU A 106 16.73 -39.10 -12.15
N GLY A 107 15.87 -40.02 -12.58
CA GLY A 107 14.77 -40.65 -11.83
C GLY A 107 15.19 -41.30 -10.50
N SER A 108 15.48 -40.48 -9.51
CA SER A 108 15.64 -40.81 -8.11
C SER A 108 14.40 -40.24 -7.43
N SER A 109 13.40 -41.10 -7.21
CA SER A 109 12.26 -40.77 -6.36
C SER A 109 12.76 -40.59 -4.92
N PHE A 110 13.33 -39.43 -4.60
CA PHE A 110 13.70 -39.06 -3.25
C PHE A 110 12.42 -38.78 -2.48
N LYS A 111 11.78 -39.86 -1.99
CA LYS A 111 10.66 -39.79 -1.06
C LYS A 111 11.20 -39.33 0.29
N VAL A 112 11.47 -38.04 0.44
CA VAL A 112 11.58 -37.44 1.77
C VAL A 112 10.24 -37.62 2.44
N LYS A 113 10.22 -38.47 3.47
CA LYS A 113 9.03 -38.66 4.31
C LYS A 113 8.66 -37.30 4.89
N LEU A 114 7.39 -36.92 4.79
CA LEU A 114 6.84 -35.75 5.46
C LEU A 114 7.34 -35.72 6.93
N PRO A 115 7.83 -34.57 7.44
CA PRO A 115 8.17 -34.38 8.86
C PRO A 115 6.95 -34.57 9.76
N VAL A 116 5.76 -34.69 9.17
CA VAL A 116 4.53 -35.17 9.82
C VAL A 116 4.70 -36.49 10.58
N LYS A 117 5.66 -37.36 10.19
CA LYS A 117 5.97 -38.56 10.97
C LYS A 117 6.68 -38.28 12.30
N ASP A 118 7.45 -37.19 12.37
CA ASP A 118 8.21 -36.78 13.55
C ASP A 118 7.37 -35.90 14.50
N PHE A 119 6.23 -35.37 14.04
CA PHE A 119 5.28 -34.65 14.89
C PHE A 119 4.51 -35.59 15.83
N GLY A 120 4.23 -35.12 17.06
CA GLY A 120 3.42 -35.85 18.04
C GLY A 120 1.99 -36.17 17.54
N PRO A 121 1.27 -37.09 18.20
CA PRO A 121 -0.08 -37.48 17.80
C PRO A 121 -1.08 -36.31 17.76
N GLU A 122 -0.94 -35.34 18.66
CA GLU A 122 -1.80 -34.15 18.76
C GLU A 122 -1.64 -33.22 17.56
N LEU A 123 -0.39 -32.89 17.19
CA LEU A 123 -0.12 -32.04 16.03
C LEU A 123 -0.53 -32.75 14.73
N ARG A 124 -0.33 -34.07 14.61
CA ARG A 124 -0.85 -34.84 13.47
C ARG A 124 -2.36 -34.77 13.33
N GLN A 125 -3.10 -34.81 14.44
CA GLN A 125 -4.54 -34.65 14.40
C GLN A 125 -4.92 -33.24 13.97
N THR A 126 -4.24 -32.21 14.52
CA THR A 126 -4.46 -30.81 14.12
C THR A 126 -4.21 -30.58 12.63
N VAL A 127 -3.20 -31.23 12.04
CA VAL A 127 -2.98 -31.17 10.58
C VAL A 127 -4.18 -31.74 9.81
N LYS A 128 -4.72 -32.89 10.22
CA LYS A 128 -5.91 -33.47 9.58
C LYS A 128 -7.14 -32.58 9.73
N ASP A 129 -7.26 -31.90 10.88
CA ASP A 129 -8.34 -30.95 11.13
C ASP A 129 -8.22 -29.75 10.18
N MET A 130 -7.02 -29.18 10.04
CA MET A 130 -6.76 -28.09 9.10
C MET A 130 -6.97 -28.49 7.64
N GLU A 131 -6.56 -29.71 7.24
CA GLU A 131 -6.84 -30.22 5.89
C GLU A 131 -8.35 -30.30 5.61
N SER A 132 -9.13 -30.68 6.63
CA SER A 132 -10.59 -30.80 6.51
C SER A 132 -11.26 -29.43 6.42
N VAL A 133 -10.78 -28.45 7.20
CA VAL A 133 -11.23 -27.05 7.10
C VAL A 133 -10.98 -26.49 5.70
N ILE A 134 -9.77 -26.66 5.15
CA ILE A 134 -9.44 -26.16 3.81
C ILE A 134 -10.37 -26.78 2.75
N LYS A 135 -10.58 -28.10 2.79
CA LYS A 135 -11.48 -28.79 1.83
C LYS A 135 -12.92 -28.31 1.94
N LEU A 136 -13.39 -28.11 3.17
CA LEU A 136 -14.76 -27.66 3.43
C LEU A 136 -14.98 -26.24 2.92
N LEU A 137 -14.03 -25.34 3.12
CA LEU A 137 -14.08 -23.99 2.56
C LEU A 137 -14.08 -24.03 1.03
N LEU A 138 -13.23 -24.87 0.41
CA LEU A 138 -13.24 -25.02 -1.05
C LEU A 138 -14.60 -25.52 -1.58
N ASP A 139 -15.23 -26.49 -0.91
CA ASP A 139 -16.56 -27.00 -1.28
C ASP A 139 -17.65 -25.93 -1.13
N LYS A 140 -17.63 -25.16 -0.04
CA LYS A 140 -18.61 -24.09 0.19
C LYS A 140 -18.47 -22.91 -0.76
N LEU A 141 -17.24 -22.64 -1.18
CA LEU A 141 -16.92 -21.49 -2.02
C LEU A 141 -16.81 -21.86 -3.50
N ASP A 142 -17.07 -23.11 -3.89
CA ASP A 142 -17.00 -23.57 -5.29
C ASP A 142 -17.96 -22.80 -6.22
N ALA A 143 -19.06 -22.29 -5.66
CA ALA A 143 -20.04 -21.47 -6.39
C ALA A 143 -19.63 -19.99 -6.55
N LEU A 144 -18.46 -19.57 -6.03
CA LEU A 144 -17.99 -18.19 -6.19
C LEU A 144 -17.56 -17.89 -7.62
N THR A 145 -17.99 -16.74 -8.14
CA THR A 145 -17.58 -16.22 -9.44
C THR A 145 -16.22 -15.53 -9.37
N LEU A 146 -15.61 -15.26 -10.53
CA LEU A 146 -14.40 -14.43 -10.61
C LEU A 146 -14.61 -13.02 -10.03
N ARG A 147 -15.84 -12.48 -10.12
CA ARG A 147 -16.20 -11.19 -9.52
C ARG A 147 -16.17 -11.29 -8.00
N ASP A 148 -16.79 -12.33 -7.44
CA ASP A 148 -16.78 -12.58 -6.00
C ASP A 148 -15.34 -12.70 -5.46
N LEU A 149 -14.46 -13.40 -6.17
CA LEU A 149 -13.05 -13.49 -5.79
C LEU A 149 -12.34 -12.13 -5.79
N LYS A 150 -12.65 -11.27 -6.77
CA LYS A 150 -12.09 -9.93 -6.82
C LYS A 150 -12.62 -9.07 -5.68
N ASP A 151 -13.90 -9.22 -5.32
CA ASP A 151 -14.51 -8.53 -4.19
C ASP A 151 -13.87 -8.99 -2.87
N ILE A 152 -13.62 -10.29 -2.68
CA ILE A 152 -12.87 -10.82 -1.53
C ILE A 152 -11.47 -10.18 -1.48
N GLN A 153 -10.73 -10.20 -2.58
CA GLN A 153 -9.39 -9.61 -2.66
C GLN A 153 -9.40 -8.11 -2.34
N ASN A 154 -10.40 -7.38 -2.84
CA ASN A 154 -10.57 -5.97 -2.56
C ASN A 154 -10.90 -5.75 -1.09
N ILE A 155 -11.81 -6.52 -0.48
CA ILE A 155 -12.15 -6.37 0.94
C ILE A 155 -10.94 -6.67 1.83
N LEU A 156 -10.17 -7.73 1.50
CA LEU A 156 -8.92 -8.06 2.19
C LEU A 156 -7.82 -7.00 1.99
N SER A 157 -7.94 -6.08 1.01
CA SER A 157 -6.98 -4.98 0.85
C SER A 157 -7.13 -3.91 1.95
N TRP A 158 -8.28 -3.89 2.62
CA TRP A 158 -8.60 -3.00 3.73
C TRP A 158 -8.25 -3.63 5.09
N ASP A 159 -7.75 -4.88 5.09
CA ASP A 159 -7.25 -5.53 6.29
C ASP A 159 -5.96 -4.85 6.77
N GLN A 160 -5.84 -4.66 8.08
CA GLN A 160 -4.82 -3.81 8.70
C GLN A 160 -3.42 -4.39 8.46
N CYS A 161 -2.63 -3.73 7.61
CA CYS A 161 -1.23 -4.08 7.37
C CYS A 161 -0.33 -3.64 8.53
N ASN A 162 -0.36 -4.37 9.64
CA ASN A 162 0.55 -4.16 10.77
C ASN A 162 1.74 -5.15 10.80
N GLY A 163 1.93 -5.91 9.71
CA GLY A 163 3.02 -6.89 9.58
C GLY A 163 4.12 -6.45 8.60
N PRO A 164 5.33 -7.03 8.69
CA PRO A 164 6.48 -6.71 7.84
C PRO A 164 6.39 -7.26 6.40
N TYR A 165 5.31 -7.95 6.05
CA TYR A 165 5.14 -8.63 4.75
C TYR A 165 4.02 -7.97 3.94
N LEU A 166 4.00 -8.19 2.61
CA LEU A 166 2.84 -7.78 1.80
C LEU A 166 1.54 -8.33 2.39
N SER A 167 0.50 -7.49 2.33
CA SER A 167 -0.84 -7.87 2.75
C SER A 167 -1.30 -9.12 1.99
N VAL A 168 -2.20 -9.90 2.61
CA VAL A 168 -2.78 -11.08 1.95
C VAL A 168 -3.38 -10.69 0.61
N SER A 169 -4.10 -9.57 0.56
CA SER A 169 -4.64 -9.03 -0.69
C SER A 169 -3.56 -8.76 -1.73
N CYS A 170 -2.45 -8.14 -1.32
CA CYS A 170 -1.37 -7.83 -2.27
C CYS A 170 -0.77 -9.09 -2.90
N ARG A 171 -0.57 -10.12 -2.07
CA ARG A 171 -0.08 -11.43 -2.51
C ARG A 171 -1.08 -12.13 -3.44
N LEU A 172 -2.36 -12.10 -3.11
CA LEU A 172 -3.41 -12.72 -3.94
C LEU A 172 -3.47 -12.08 -5.33
N LEU A 173 -3.43 -10.76 -5.36
CA LEU A 173 -3.54 -10.00 -6.61
C LEU A 173 -2.27 -10.15 -7.47
N GLY A 174 -1.09 -10.06 -6.86
CA GLY A 174 0.18 -10.29 -7.55
C GLY A 174 0.28 -11.69 -8.19
N MET A 175 -0.23 -12.73 -7.52
CA MET A 175 -0.21 -14.10 -8.04
C MET A 175 -1.34 -14.42 -9.03
N LYS A 176 -2.28 -13.47 -9.26
CA LYS A 176 -3.57 -13.75 -9.92
C LYS A 176 -4.25 -14.98 -9.31
N ALA A 177 -4.32 -15.00 -7.97
CA ALA A 177 -4.79 -16.11 -7.18
C ALA A 177 -6.21 -16.54 -7.59
N ASN A 178 -6.38 -17.84 -7.83
CA ASN A 178 -7.70 -18.44 -8.00
C ASN A 178 -8.37 -18.71 -6.63
N LEU A 179 -9.56 -19.31 -6.64
CA LEU A 179 -10.27 -19.68 -5.41
C LEU A 179 -9.41 -20.55 -4.47
N GLN A 180 -8.74 -21.56 -5.03
CA GLN A 180 -7.91 -22.46 -4.24
C GLN A 180 -6.74 -21.71 -3.59
N ASP A 181 -6.04 -20.87 -4.36
CA ASP A 181 -4.94 -20.06 -3.87
C ASP A 181 -5.42 -19.09 -2.77
N THR A 182 -6.61 -18.50 -2.95
CA THR A 182 -7.24 -17.58 -2.01
C THR A 182 -7.53 -18.24 -0.67
N VAL A 183 -8.27 -19.36 -0.69
CA VAL A 183 -8.60 -20.11 0.53
C VAL A 183 -7.34 -20.60 1.25
N VAL A 184 -6.39 -21.16 0.50
CA VAL A 184 -5.17 -21.70 1.06
C VAL A 184 -4.30 -20.60 1.69
N LEU A 185 -4.14 -19.44 1.04
CA LEU A 185 -3.38 -18.33 1.60
C LEU A 185 -4.07 -17.69 2.80
N MET A 186 -5.40 -17.58 2.79
CA MET A 186 -6.17 -17.13 3.94
C MET A 186 -6.00 -18.06 5.15
N VAL A 187 -6.09 -19.38 4.95
CA VAL A 187 -5.87 -20.36 6.03
C VAL A 187 -4.44 -20.29 6.55
N GLN A 188 -3.46 -20.14 5.66
CA GLN A 188 -2.06 -19.98 6.02
C GLN A 188 -1.81 -18.72 6.88
N THR A 189 -2.54 -17.64 6.61
CA THR A 189 -2.28 -16.33 7.24
C THR A 189 -3.11 -16.11 8.50
N TYR A 190 -4.40 -16.44 8.43
CA TYR A 190 -5.40 -16.13 9.46
C TYR A 190 -5.78 -17.36 10.28
N THR A 191 -4.86 -18.31 10.49
CA THR A 191 -5.17 -19.61 11.11
C THR A 191 -5.95 -19.52 12.42
N SER A 192 -5.76 -18.45 13.22
CA SER A 192 -6.39 -18.29 14.53
C SER A 192 -7.74 -17.56 14.54
N HIS A 193 -8.13 -16.89 13.46
CA HIS A 193 -9.33 -16.05 13.37
C HIS A 193 -9.92 -16.05 11.95
N LEU A 194 -9.70 -17.16 11.23
CA LEU A 194 -10.15 -17.35 9.85
C LEU A 194 -11.67 -17.20 9.72
N VAL A 195 -12.41 -17.66 10.74
CA VAL A 195 -13.87 -17.56 10.79
C VAL A 195 -14.30 -16.10 10.85
N ASP A 196 -13.75 -15.33 11.79
CA ASP A 196 -14.07 -13.90 11.96
C ASP A 196 -13.80 -13.10 10.67
N ILE A 197 -12.69 -13.40 9.98
CA ILE A 197 -12.35 -12.75 8.71
C ILE A 197 -13.31 -13.16 7.59
N LEU A 198 -13.65 -14.44 7.49
CA LEU A 198 -14.59 -14.91 6.48
C LEU A 198 -15.99 -14.32 6.70
N GLU A 199 -16.45 -14.22 7.96
CA GLU A 199 -17.70 -13.57 8.32
C GLU A 199 -17.70 -12.10 7.91
N GLU A 200 -16.66 -11.34 8.26
CA GLU A 200 -16.56 -9.92 7.90
C GLU A 200 -16.49 -9.73 6.37
N VAL A 201 -15.74 -10.60 5.67
CA VAL A 201 -15.66 -10.59 4.20
C VAL A 201 -17.05 -10.84 3.60
N PHE A 202 -17.75 -11.91 4.00
CA PHE A 202 -19.05 -12.24 3.41
C PHE A 202 -20.15 -11.25 3.78
N LYS A 203 -20.09 -10.66 4.97
CA LYS A 203 -20.95 -9.56 5.39
C LYS A 203 -20.78 -8.34 4.49
N ARG A 204 -19.54 -7.94 4.20
CA ARG A 204 -19.23 -6.83 3.28
C ARG A 204 -19.63 -7.13 1.84
N MET A 205 -19.48 -8.38 1.40
CA MET A 205 -19.99 -8.85 0.10
C MET A 205 -21.52 -8.94 0.03
N LYS A 206 -22.23 -8.77 1.15
CA LYS A 206 -23.68 -8.97 1.28
C LYS A 206 -24.13 -10.40 0.91
N ARG A 207 -23.27 -11.39 1.16
CA ARG A 207 -23.49 -12.83 0.89
C ARG A 207 -23.86 -13.58 2.17
N VAL A 208 -25.07 -13.32 2.66
CA VAL A 208 -25.63 -13.91 3.91
C VAL A 208 -25.73 -15.44 3.82
N ASP A 209 -25.85 -15.99 2.60
CA ASP A 209 -25.83 -17.43 2.32
C ASP A 209 -24.49 -18.08 2.72
N LEU A 210 -23.38 -17.38 2.50
CA LEU A 210 -22.03 -17.86 2.80
C LEU A 210 -21.64 -17.61 4.26
N GLU A 211 -22.08 -16.50 4.83
CA GLU A 211 -21.90 -16.18 6.25
C GLU A 211 -22.47 -17.31 7.13
N PHE A 212 -23.73 -17.70 6.89
CA PHE A 212 -24.37 -18.80 7.62
C PHE A 212 -23.69 -20.16 7.39
N ALA A 213 -23.12 -20.38 6.20
CA ALA A 213 -22.43 -21.61 5.85
C ALA A 213 -21.09 -21.76 6.60
N VAL A 214 -20.36 -20.67 6.85
CA VAL A 214 -19.10 -20.67 7.62
C VAL A 214 -19.35 -20.82 9.12
N THR A 215 -20.38 -20.17 9.69
CA THR A 215 -20.75 -20.37 11.11
C THR A 215 -21.16 -21.81 11.42
N LYS A 216 -21.89 -22.47 10.50
CA LYS A 216 -22.40 -23.83 10.72
C LYS A 216 -21.32 -24.92 10.54
N THR A 217 -20.19 -24.59 9.92
CA THR A 217 -19.14 -25.57 9.60
C THR A 217 -18.20 -25.87 10.77
N THR A 218 -18.19 -25.04 11.82
CA THR A 218 -17.46 -25.31 13.08
C THR A 218 -18.18 -26.31 14.00
N GLU A 219 -19.48 -26.56 13.79
CA GLU A 219 -20.31 -27.40 14.68
C GLU A 219 -20.48 -28.86 14.21
N LYS A 220 -20.15 -29.21 12.95
CA LYS A 220 -20.38 -30.55 12.40
C LYS A 220 -19.11 -31.38 12.23
N LYS A 221 -19.21 -32.68 12.58
CA LYS A 221 -18.18 -33.72 12.43
C LYS A 221 -17.46 -33.64 11.08
N LEU A 222 -16.14 -33.52 11.19
CA LEU A 222 -15.13 -33.64 10.14
C LEU A 222 -15.44 -34.78 9.16
N PHE A 223 -15.52 -34.47 7.86
CA PHE A 223 -15.66 -35.47 6.79
C PHE A 223 -14.32 -36.10 6.44
N GLU A 224 -14.24 -37.44 6.46
CA GLU A 224 -13.21 -38.15 5.71
C GLU A 224 -13.56 -38.09 4.21
N SER A 225 -12.93 -37.16 3.50
CA SER A 225 -13.05 -37.02 2.05
C SER A 225 -11.68 -37.16 1.36
N LYS A 226 -11.72 -37.62 0.09
CA LYS A 226 -10.64 -38.01 -0.86
C LYS A 226 -9.26 -37.35 -0.65
N ARG A 227 -8.23 -38.06 -1.14
CA ARG A 227 -6.79 -37.72 -1.12
C ARG A 227 -6.55 -36.20 -1.27
N SER A 228 -6.06 -35.57 -0.20
CA SER A 228 -5.71 -34.13 -0.19
C SER A 228 -4.58 -33.82 -1.18
N SER A 229 -4.67 -32.69 -1.88
CA SER A 229 -3.58 -32.22 -2.77
C SER A 229 -2.32 -31.93 -1.96
N ALA A 230 -1.14 -31.98 -2.60
CA ALA A 230 0.14 -31.71 -1.94
C ALA A 230 0.15 -30.32 -1.27
N LEU A 231 -0.34 -29.30 -1.98
CA LEU A 231 -0.48 -27.93 -1.47
C LEU A 231 -1.31 -27.84 -0.19
N ILE A 232 -2.49 -28.49 -0.14
CA ILE A 232 -3.36 -28.49 1.05
C ILE A 232 -2.63 -29.08 2.25
N LYS A 233 -1.88 -30.17 2.05
CA LYS A 233 -1.10 -30.81 3.12
C LYS A 233 0.02 -29.91 3.62
N LYS A 234 0.74 -29.24 2.72
CA LYS A 234 1.83 -28.30 3.05
C LYS A 234 1.29 -27.16 3.93
N VAL A 235 0.18 -26.54 3.50
CA VAL A 235 -0.43 -25.43 4.23
C VAL A 235 -1.07 -25.86 5.54
N ALA A 236 -1.78 -26.99 5.57
CA ALA A 236 -2.35 -27.53 6.80
C ALA A 236 -1.26 -27.83 7.85
N THR A 237 -0.09 -28.32 7.41
CA THR A 237 1.05 -28.56 8.30
C THR A 237 1.55 -27.25 8.90
N MET A 238 1.77 -26.23 8.07
CA MET A 238 2.26 -24.94 8.54
C MET A 238 1.25 -24.22 9.45
N ALA A 239 -0.03 -24.26 9.09
CA ALA A 239 -1.12 -23.73 9.91
C ALA A 239 -1.20 -24.43 11.27
N ALA A 240 -1.09 -25.76 11.31
CA ALA A 240 -1.09 -26.50 12.57
C ALA A 240 0.09 -26.11 13.49
N VAL A 241 1.28 -25.88 12.91
CA VAL A 241 2.45 -25.39 13.67
C VAL A 241 2.22 -23.98 14.20
N LYS A 242 1.68 -23.06 13.38
CA LYS A 242 1.31 -21.71 13.83
C LYS A 242 0.30 -21.77 14.98
N LYS A 243 -0.75 -22.59 14.85
CA LYS A 243 -1.76 -22.76 15.89
C LYS A 243 -1.14 -23.23 17.21
N LEU A 244 -0.30 -24.27 17.16
CA LEU A 244 0.38 -24.81 18.34
C LEU A 244 1.29 -23.75 19.02
N LEU A 245 2.09 -23.03 18.25
CA LEU A 245 2.95 -21.98 18.77
C LEU A 245 2.13 -20.86 19.42
N LEU A 246 1.05 -20.43 18.77
CA LEU A 246 0.18 -19.38 19.30
C LEU A 246 -0.52 -19.81 20.59
N GLU A 247 -1.09 -21.02 20.63
CA GLU A 247 -1.69 -21.58 21.85
C GLU A 247 -0.68 -21.62 22.99
N THR A 248 0.56 -22.00 22.71
CA THR A 248 1.59 -22.08 23.74
C THR A 248 2.07 -20.70 24.20
N LEU A 249 2.27 -19.75 23.30
CA LEU A 249 2.66 -18.38 23.66
C LEU A 249 1.54 -17.61 24.37
N ASN A 250 0.28 -17.97 24.14
CA ASN A 250 -0.86 -17.41 24.88
C ASN A 250 -0.89 -17.86 26.35
N CYS A 251 -0.22 -18.96 26.70
CA CYS A 251 -0.06 -19.38 28.09
C CYS A 251 0.95 -18.53 28.88
N LEU A 252 1.80 -17.75 28.20
CA LEU A 252 2.74 -16.84 28.84
C LEU A 252 2.02 -15.60 29.36
N ASN A 253 2.40 -15.11 30.53
CA ASN A 253 2.00 -13.77 30.96
C ASN A 253 2.79 -12.68 30.17
N HIS A 254 2.52 -11.40 30.44
CA HIS A 254 3.15 -10.31 29.69
C HIS A 254 4.67 -10.28 29.88
N ASP A 255 5.15 -10.38 31.12
CA ASP A 255 6.58 -10.32 31.46
C ASP A 255 7.36 -11.51 30.89
N GLU A 256 6.78 -12.71 30.98
CA GLU A 256 7.32 -13.93 30.39
C GLU A 256 7.42 -13.81 28.86
N PHE A 257 6.41 -13.22 28.22
CA PHE A 257 6.42 -13.00 26.78
C PHE A 257 7.51 -12.00 26.36
N GLU A 258 7.75 -10.94 27.14
CA GLU A 258 8.86 -10.01 26.89
C GLU A 258 10.24 -10.66 27.10
N VAL A 259 10.38 -11.56 28.09
CA VAL A 259 11.59 -12.38 28.24
C VAL A 259 11.77 -13.32 27.05
N PHE A 260 10.69 -13.96 26.59
CA PHE A 260 10.71 -14.84 25.42
C PHE A 260 11.21 -14.10 24.18
N LYS A 261 10.70 -12.89 23.90
CA LYS A 261 11.15 -12.05 22.77
C LYS A 261 12.64 -11.73 22.85
N ARG A 262 13.14 -11.32 24.02
CA ARG A 262 14.57 -11.02 24.23
C ARG A 262 15.47 -12.25 24.00
N LEU A 263 15.05 -13.43 24.44
CA LEU A 263 15.80 -14.67 24.23
C LEU A 263 15.76 -15.14 22.78
N LEU A 264 14.63 -14.96 22.09
CA LEU A 264 14.50 -15.26 20.67
C LEU A 264 15.47 -14.40 19.84
N GLN A 265 15.57 -13.10 20.13
CA GLN A 265 16.51 -12.17 19.48
C GLN A 265 17.98 -12.61 19.66
N ARG A 266 18.36 -12.97 20.89
CA ARG A 266 19.74 -13.34 21.22
C ARG A 266 20.22 -14.65 20.56
N MET A 267 19.30 -15.48 20.10
CA MET A 267 19.62 -16.76 19.45
C MET A 267 19.76 -16.67 17.93
N ASP A 268 19.60 -15.49 17.32
CA ASP A 268 19.63 -15.31 15.87
C ASP A 268 20.96 -14.82 15.28
N ASP A 269 21.99 -14.58 16.12
CA ASP A 269 23.35 -14.18 15.71
C ASP A 269 24.13 -15.24 14.89
N GLN A 270 23.49 -16.30 14.39
CA GLN A 270 24.12 -17.40 13.64
C GLN A 270 23.51 -17.67 12.25
N VAL A 271 22.62 -16.82 11.74
CA VAL A 271 22.09 -16.91 10.38
C VAL A 271 22.56 -15.71 9.56
N ASP A 272 23.07 -15.97 8.36
CA ASP A 272 23.74 -15.04 7.42
C ASP A 272 22.81 -13.95 6.83
N PHE A 273 21.60 -13.80 7.38
CA PHE A 273 20.62 -12.80 6.98
C PHE A 273 20.31 -11.94 8.20
N SER A 274 20.56 -10.63 8.11
CA SER A 274 20.26 -9.64 9.14
C SER A 274 18.75 -9.56 9.41
N VAL A 275 18.26 -10.29 10.43
CA VAL A 275 16.85 -10.24 10.89
C VAL A 275 16.67 -9.24 12.05
N SER A 276 17.54 -8.25 12.20
CA SER A 276 17.69 -7.53 13.47
C SER A 276 16.65 -6.43 13.76
N GLU A 277 15.90 -5.92 12.79
CA GLU A 277 14.98 -4.78 13.03
C GLU A 277 13.51 -5.20 13.22
N THR A 278 13.10 -6.35 12.68
CA THR A 278 11.67 -6.73 12.62
C THR A 278 11.09 -7.22 13.95
N TRP A 279 11.90 -7.80 14.85
CA TRP A 279 11.39 -8.46 16.05
C TRP A 279 10.98 -7.51 17.19
N THR A 280 11.57 -6.32 17.25
CA THR A 280 11.33 -5.34 18.34
C THR A 280 10.00 -4.62 18.21
N GLU A 281 9.49 -4.47 16.98
CA GLU A 281 8.26 -3.73 16.69
C GLU A 281 7.00 -4.59 16.86
N ILE A 282 7.15 -5.92 16.90
CA ILE A 282 6.03 -6.85 16.98
C ILE A 282 5.46 -6.89 18.41
N GLN A 283 4.30 -6.27 18.58
CA GLN A 283 3.55 -6.27 19.85
C GLN A 283 2.63 -7.49 20.00
N SER A 284 2.12 -8.01 18.89
CA SER A 284 1.13 -9.09 18.87
C SER A 284 1.78 -10.47 18.87
N ARG A 285 1.31 -11.36 19.75
CA ARG A 285 1.70 -12.78 19.76
C ARG A 285 1.40 -13.47 18.42
N LYS A 286 0.31 -13.07 17.75
CA LYS A 286 -0.09 -13.64 16.45
C LYS A 286 0.93 -13.28 15.36
N ASP A 287 1.34 -12.02 15.33
CA ASP A 287 2.29 -11.52 14.34
C ASP A 287 3.68 -12.10 14.61
N LEU A 288 4.05 -12.26 15.89
CA LEU A 288 5.29 -12.93 16.27
C LEU A 288 5.32 -14.37 15.74
N VAL A 289 4.25 -15.15 15.94
CA VAL A 289 4.17 -16.52 15.42
C VAL A 289 4.25 -16.55 13.89
N ASN A 290 3.59 -15.61 13.22
CA ASN A 290 3.63 -15.53 11.77
C ASN A 290 5.06 -15.29 11.25
N VAL A 291 5.80 -14.37 11.87
CA VAL A 291 7.20 -14.11 11.54
C VAL A 291 8.09 -15.30 11.93
N MET A 292 7.94 -15.87 13.14
CA MET A 292 8.68 -17.06 13.56
C MET A 292 8.55 -18.23 12.59
N VAL A 293 7.33 -18.54 12.15
CA VAL A 293 7.12 -19.65 11.21
C VAL A 293 7.56 -19.27 9.79
N GLY A 294 7.41 -18.00 9.39
CA GLY A 294 7.88 -17.50 8.10
C GLY A 294 9.39 -17.58 7.94
N GLU A 295 10.13 -17.13 8.95
CA GLU A 295 11.59 -16.99 8.95
C GLU A 295 12.31 -18.28 9.36
N LEU A 296 11.82 -18.96 10.40
CA LEU A 296 12.51 -20.12 10.98
C LEU A 296 11.92 -21.45 10.50
N GLY A 297 10.74 -21.43 9.88
CA GLY A 297 10.07 -22.62 9.39
C GLY A 297 9.82 -23.63 10.51
N PRO A 298 10.06 -24.93 10.28
CA PRO A 298 9.90 -25.96 11.30
C PRO A 298 10.82 -25.80 12.51
N ARG A 299 11.97 -25.11 12.36
CA ARG A 299 12.91 -24.84 13.47
C ARG A 299 12.33 -23.89 14.52
N SER A 300 11.23 -23.20 14.21
CA SER A 300 10.49 -22.39 15.18
C SER A 300 10.06 -23.19 16.41
N LEU A 301 9.67 -24.46 16.25
CA LEU A 301 9.31 -25.34 17.37
C LEU A 301 10.52 -25.66 18.27
N GLU A 302 11.67 -25.95 17.66
CA GLU A 302 12.91 -26.27 18.38
C GLU A 302 13.45 -25.03 19.12
N LYS A 303 13.46 -23.88 18.46
CA LYS A 303 13.85 -22.60 19.08
C LYS A 303 12.93 -22.24 20.25
N THR A 304 11.60 -22.32 20.08
CA THR A 304 10.63 -22.07 21.17
C THR A 304 10.86 -23.00 22.36
N ARG A 305 11.08 -24.30 22.10
CA ARG A 305 11.39 -25.28 23.15
C ARG A 305 12.68 -24.94 23.90
N LYS A 306 13.73 -24.55 23.19
CA LYS A 306 14.99 -24.15 23.80
C LYS A 306 14.80 -22.91 24.69
N ILE A 307 14.08 -21.90 24.21
CA ILE A 307 13.73 -20.71 25.00
C ILE A 307 12.96 -21.08 26.27
N PHE A 308 11.94 -21.95 26.19
CA PHE A 308 11.20 -22.37 27.38
C PHE A 308 12.05 -23.13 28.39
N THR A 309 13.05 -23.88 27.92
CA THR A 309 14.03 -24.52 28.80
C THR A 309 14.88 -23.45 29.50
N ASP A 310 15.34 -22.43 28.78
CA ASP A 310 16.12 -21.30 29.34
C ASP A 310 15.29 -20.45 30.32
N MET A 311 13.97 -20.33 30.08
CA MET A 311 13.01 -19.67 30.98
C MET A 311 12.56 -20.56 32.16
N ASN A 312 13.01 -21.81 32.22
CA ASN A 312 12.61 -22.81 33.22
C ASN A 312 11.09 -23.11 33.25
N ILE A 313 10.42 -23.01 32.09
CA ILE A 313 9.00 -23.35 31.93
C ILE A 313 8.88 -24.84 31.62
N THR A 314 8.57 -25.67 32.62
CA THR A 314 8.51 -27.13 32.46
C THR A 314 7.14 -27.67 32.03
N ASP A 315 6.06 -26.95 32.34
CA ASP A 315 4.70 -27.43 32.11
C ASP A 315 4.28 -27.36 30.64
N LEU A 316 4.70 -26.31 29.93
CA LEU A 316 4.42 -26.11 28.50
C LEU A 316 5.33 -26.94 27.57
N LEU A 317 6.47 -27.44 28.07
CA LEU A 317 7.37 -28.32 27.30
C LEU A 317 6.71 -29.65 26.92
N LYS A 318 5.69 -30.08 27.68
CA LYS A 318 4.89 -31.29 27.39
C LYS A 318 4.08 -31.18 26.10
N MET A 319 3.82 -29.96 25.61
CA MET A 319 3.09 -29.71 24.35
C MET A 319 3.97 -29.86 23.09
N PHE A 320 5.30 -29.98 23.25
CA PHE A 320 6.21 -30.15 22.11
C PHE A 320 6.63 -31.62 21.97
N PRO A 321 6.76 -32.18 20.75
CA PRO A 321 7.28 -33.52 20.54
C PRO A 321 8.80 -33.60 20.78
N GLU A 322 9.27 -34.68 21.42
CA GLU A 322 10.71 -34.99 21.52
C GLU A 322 11.34 -35.19 20.14
N THR A 323 12.17 -34.26 19.70
CA THR A 323 12.97 -34.42 18.48
C THR A 323 14.20 -35.27 18.77
N GLY A 324 14.32 -36.38 18.03
CA GLY A 324 15.53 -37.19 18.01
C GLY A 324 16.73 -36.37 17.52
N SER A 325 17.79 -36.39 18.29
CA SER A 325 19.10 -35.80 17.99
C SER A 325 19.58 -36.20 16.59
N GLY A 326 19.84 -35.21 15.73
CA GLY A 326 20.71 -35.39 14.59
C GLY A 326 20.61 -34.30 13.54
N MET A 327 21.36 -33.21 13.71
CA MET A 327 22.22 -32.60 12.69
C MET A 327 23.21 -31.65 13.38
N LYS A 328 24.48 -32.05 13.44
CA LYS A 328 25.61 -31.15 13.75
C LYS A 328 26.15 -30.66 12.41
N GLU A 329 25.95 -29.39 12.09
CA GLU A 329 26.63 -28.73 10.98
C GLU A 329 27.72 -27.78 11.53
N LYS A 330 28.90 -27.83 10.91
CA LYS A 330 30.05 -26.97 11.19
C LYS A 330 29.91 -25.66 10.41
N PRO A 331 30.42 -24.52 10.92
CA PRO A 331 30.40 -23.26 10.19
C PRO A 331 31.47 -23.28 9.10
N SER A 332 31.09 -22.95 7.87
CA SER A 332 32.00 -22.57 6.79
C SER A 332 31.91 -21.06 6.57
N SER A 333 33.01 -20.37 6.82
CA SER A 333 33.25 -18.97 6.45
C SER A 333 33.42 -18.84 4.94
N LEU A 334 32.89 -17.77 4.32
CA LEU A 334 33.49 -17.06 3.18
C LEU A 334 32.77 -15.72 2.96
N ASP A 335 33.52 -14.78 2.39
CA ASP A 335 33.39 -13.32 2.44
C ASP A 335 32.13 -12.69 1.80
N PRO A 336 31.76 -11.45 2.19
CA PRO A 336 30.57 -10.78 1.65
C PRO A 336 30.80 -10.35 0.20
N VAL A 337 29.88 -10.77 -0.68
CA VAL A 337 29.75 -10.25 -2.04
C VAL A 337 28.94 -8.96 -1.98
N ASP A 338 29.55 -7.93 -2.56
CA ASP A 338 29.05 -6.57 -2.76
C ASP A 338 27.66 -6.58 -3.40
N GLY A 339 26.64 -6.26 -2.61
CA GLY A 339 25.31 -5.96 -3.10
C GLY A 339 25.36 -4.61 -3.80
N GLY A 340 25.12 -4.60 -5.11
CA GLY A 340 25.11 -3.39 -5.93
C GLY A 340 24.28 -2.29 -5.29
N ARG A 341 24.98 -1.33 -4.68
CA ARG A 341 24.38 -0.10 -4.19
C ARG A 341 23.82 0.66 -5.37
N ALA A 342 22.64 1.25 -5.19
CA ALA A 342 22.23 2.40 -5.98
C ALA A 342 23.39 3.41 -5.96
N GLU A 343 23.89 3.78 -7.14
CA GLU A 343 24.96 4.76 -7.26
C GLU A 343 24.51 6.04 -6.53
N GLN A 344 25.28 6.44 -5.53
CA GLN A 344 25.10 7.75 -4.92
C GLN A 344 25.33 8.80 -6.02
N ASP A 345 24.40 9.74 -6.13
CA ASP A 345 24.42 10.86 -7.07
C ASP A 345 25.66 11.73 -6.83
N SER A 346 26.77 11.32 -7.46
CA SER A 346 28.10 11.91 -7.32
C SER A 346 28.27 13.17 -8.20
N SER A 347 27.19 13.69 -8.78
CA SER A 347 27.27 14.78 -9.73
C SER A 347 26.89 16.14 -9.15
N SER A 348 27.82 17.10 -9.22
CA SER A 348 27.56 18.48 -8.84
C SER A 348 26.68 19.16 -9.89
N TRP A 349 25.38 19.26 -9.62
CA TRP A 349 24.42 20.01 -10.45
C TRP A 349 24.51 21.51 -10.19
N THR A 350 24.49 22.32 -11.25
CA THR A 350 24.43 23.78 -11.11
C THR A 350 22.99 24.20 -10.82
N LYS A 351 22.73 24.72 -9.62
CA LYS A 351 21.37 25.09 -9.21
C LYS A 351 20.95 26.46 -9.75
N VAL A 352 19.81 26.52 -10.43
CA VAL A 352 19.28 27.74 -11.06
C VAL A 352 17.87 28.02 -10.55
N ASP A 353 17.55 29.30 -10.37
CA ASP A 353 16.19 29.76 -10.07
C ASP A 353 15.49 30.18 -11.38
N PRO A 354 14.26 29.74 -11.65
CA PRO A 354 13.51 30.13 -12.84
C PRO A 354 12.96 31.56 -12.72
N GLU A 355 12.84 32.23 -13.86
CA GLU A 355 12.06 33.47 -13.97
C GLU A 355 10.56 33.11 -14.04
N VAL A 356 9.72 33.86 -13.32
CA VAL A 356 8.27 33.60 -13.26
C VAL A 356 7.55 34.60 -14.15
N ASP A 357 6.95 34.09 -15.23
CA ASP A 357 6.11 34.87 -16.14
C ASP A 357 4.64 34.72 -15.71
N GLY A 358 4.02 35.82 -15.25
CA GLY A 358 2.63 35.85 -14.80
C GLY A 358 1.81 36.89 -15.56
N THR A 359 0.95 36.45 -16.47
CA THR A 359 0.08 37.35 -17.26
C THR A 359 -1.39 37.40 -16.80
N SER A 360 -1.83 36.61 -15.82
CA SER A 360 -3.12 36.82 -15.14
C SER A 360 -3.17 36.11 -13.77
N PRO A 361 -4.02 36.55 -12.82
CA PRO A 361 -4.22 35.87 -11.53
C PRO A 361 -4.86 34.48 -11.66
N ASP A 362 -5.46 34.16 -12.81
CA ASP A 362 -6.25 32.95 -13.01
C ASP A 362 -5.51 31.81 -13.71
N GLU A 363 -4.36 32.08 -14.35
CA GLU A 363 -3.54 31.06 -15.01
C GLU A 363 -2.41 30.57 -14.10
N ALA A 364 -2.14 29.25 -14.12
CA ALA A 364 -1.01 28.70 -13.37
C ALA A 364 0.32 29.34 -13.85
N PRO A 365 1.24 29.65 -12.92
CA PRO A 365 2.48 30.36 -13.23
C PRO A 365 3.33 29.57 -14.25
N THR A 366 3.88 30.30 -15.22
CA THR A 366 4.84 29.76 -16.18
C THR A 366 6.25 30.13 -15.73
N TYR A 367 7.14 29.14 -15.76
CA TYR A 367 8.53 29.29 -15.32
C TYR A 367 9.45 29.21 -16.53
N SER A 368 10.31 30.21 -16.70
CA SER A 368 11.27 30.32 -17.79
C SER A 368 12.69 30.08 -17.27
N LEU A 369 13.46 29.27 -17.99
CA LEU A 369 14.84 28.91 -17.66
C LEU A 369 15.75 29.10 -18.87
N GLN A 370 16.95 29.63 -18.61
CA GLN A 370 18.02 29.78 -19.58
C GLN A 370 19.31 29.17 -19.02
N SER A 371 20.04 28.44 -19.85
CA SER A 371 21.30 27.82 -19.44
C SER A 371 22.28 27.69 -20.60
N GLU A 372 23.56 27.92 -20.33
CA GLU A 372 24.67 27.58 -21.24
C GLU A 372 24.94 26.06 -21.23
N ALA A 373 25.90 25.57 -22.03
CA ALA A 373 26.26 24.15 -22.04
C ALA A 373 26.69 23.65 -20.65
N GLY A 374 26.08 22.58 -20.15
CA GLY A 374 26.36 22.05 -18.82
C GLY A 374 25.28 21.15 -18.23
N ARG A 375 25.30 21.01 -16.90
CA ARG A 375 24.38 20.22 -16.08
C ARG A 375 23.74 21.11 -15.02
N PHE A 376 22.41 21.16 -15.00
CA PHE A 376 21.65 22.10 -14.18
C PHE A 376 20.50 21.43 -13.44
N GLU A 377 20.11 22.01 -12.30
CA GLU A 377 18.96 21.61 -11.48
C GLU A 377 18.14 22.87 -11.15
N CYS A 378 16.83 22.81 -11.41
CA CYS A 378 15.90 23.88 -11.05
C CYS A 378 15.59 23.79 -9.55
N ARG A 379 15.79 24.89 -8.80
CA ARG A 379 15.51 24.96 -7.36
C ARG A 379 14.01 24.86 -7.03
N VAL A 380 13.14 25.25 -7.96
CA VAL A 380 11.68 25.27 -7.77
C VAL A 380 11.05 23.92 -8.13
N SER A 381 11.37 23.38 -9.30
CA SER A 381 10.77 22.12 -9.78
C SER A 381 11.57 20.88 -9.45
N GLY A 382 12.85 21.00 -9.11
CA GLY A 382 13.76 19.85 -9.04
C GLY A 382 14.14 19.29 -10.41
N LEU A 383 13.61 19.82 -11.52
CA LEU A 383 13.93 19.36 -12.86
C LEU A 383 15.43 19.46 -13.13
N ARG A 384 16.03 18.37 -13.61
CA ARG A 384 17.45 18.33 -14.00
C ARG A 384 17.59 18.17 -15.49
N TRP A 385 18.56 18.86 -16.08
CA TRP A 385 18.81 18.74 -17.52
C TRP A 385 20.29 18.85 -17.85
N VAL A 386 20.64 18.26 -18.99
CA VAL A 386 21.97 18.31 -19.58
C VAL A 386 21.87 18.84 -21.01
N CYS A 387 22.66 19.86 -21.33
CA CYS A 387 22.70 20.45 -22.67
C CYS A 387 24.16 20.67 -23.12
N LYS A 388 24.38 20.62 -24.44
CA LYS A 388 25.70 20.86 -25.07
C LYS A 388 25.86 22.27 -25.64
N GLU A 389 24.76 23.00 -25.69
CA GLU A 389 24.66 24.36 -26.23
C GLU A 389 23.74 25.16 -25.32
N LYS A 390 23.59 26.46 -25.62
CA LYS A 390 22.64 27.30 -24.92
C LYS A 390 21.22 26.80 -25.18
N VAL A 391 20.45 26.62 -24.10
CA VAL A 391 19.05 26.20 -24.14
C VAL A 391 18.21 27.18 -23.36
N ASP A 392 17.09 27.57 -23.98
CA ASP A 392 16.03 28.34 -23.34
C ASP A 392 14.74 27.52 -23.42
N PHE A 393 14.07 27.33 -22.28
CA PHE A 393 12.84 26.55 -22.21
C PHE A 393 11.94 27.08 -21.10
N ARG A 394 10.66 26.75 -21.19
CA ARG A 394 9.67 27.06 -20.15
C ARG A 394 8.98 25.80 -19.67
N TYR A 395 8.49 25.83 -18.45
CA TYR A 395 7.63 24.78 -17.93
C TYR A 395 6.51 25.33 -17.05
N ARG A 396 5.45 24.54 -16.89
CA ARG A 396 4.40 24.77 -15.89
C ARG A 396 3.98 23.45 -15.25
N PHE A 397 3.49 23.53 -14.01
CA PHE A 397 2.85 22.39 -13.35
C PHE A 397 1.40 22.28 -13.84
N CYS A 398 0.96 21.06 -14.13
CA CYS A 398 -0.36 20.76 -14.64
C CYS A 398 -1.13 19.88 -13.66
N SER A 399 -2.45 20.00 -13.63
CA SER A 399 -3.28 19.09 -12.83
C SER A 399 -3.31 17.71 -13.46
N TRP A 400 -3.27 16.69 -12.61
CA TRP A 400 -3.51 15.31 -12.99
C TRP A 400 -5.00 15.00 -13.31
N ASP A 401 -5.91 15.95 -13.06
CA ASP A 401 -7.35 15.83 -13.32
C ASP A 401 -7.66 15.35 -14.73
N GLY A 402 -8.54 14.35 -14.84
CA GLY A 402 -8.91 13.72 -16.11
C GLY A 402 -7.84 12.78 -16.72
N HIS A 403 -6.56 12.96 -16.38
CA HIS A 403 -5.47 12.06 -16.81
C HIS A 403 -5.34 10.84 -15.90
N MET A 404 -5.59 10.98 -14.58
CA MET A 404 -5.44 9.86 -13.63
C MET A 404 -6.35 8.68 -13.93
N VAL A 405 -7.63 8.91 -14.16
CA VAL A 405 -8.62 7.83 -14.42
C VAL A 405 -8.15 6.94 -15.58
N ARG A 406 -7.54 7.55 -16.61
CA ARG A 406 -6.98 6.83 -17.75
C ARG A 406 -5.74 6.02 -17.36
N MET A 407 -4.85 6.57 -16.55
CA MET A 407 -3.63 5.87 -16.12
C MET A 407 -3.91 4.74 -15.13
N GLU A 408 -4.84 4.94 -14.20
CA GLU A 408 -5.28 3.92 -13.27
C GLU A 408 -5.91 2.72 -13.99
N SER A 409 -6.68 2.96 -15.06
CA SER A 409 -7.24 1.88 -15.90
C SER A 409 -6.16 1.02 -16.58
N ARG A 410 -4.94 1.56 -16.75
CA ARG A 410 -3.77 0.88 -17.29
C ARG A 410 -2.87 0.30 -16.20
N GLY A 411 -3.23 0.45 -14.92
CA GLY A 411 -2.46 -0.03 -13.77
C GLY A 411 -1.34 0.93 -13.29
N TYR A 412 -1.27 2.14 -13.84
CA TYR A 412 -0.25 3.13 -13.47
C TYR A 412 -0.78 4.14 -12.44
N ARG A 413 0.12 4.60 -11.58
CA ARG A 413 -0.12 5.66 -10.58
C ARG A 413 0.86 6.81 -10.78
N PRO A 414 0.49 8.06 -10.43
CA PRO A 414 1.41 9.19 -10.41
C PRO A 414 2.61 8.94 -9.49
N ALA A 415 3.82 9.05 -10.03
CA ALA A 415 5.06 8.95 -9.27
C ALA A 415 5.75 10.32 -9.10
N GLY A 416 5.35 11.32 -9.87
CA GLY A 416 5.93 12.67 -9.85
C GLY A 416 4.95 13.72 -10.41
N PRO A 417 5.35 15.00 -10.40
CA PRO A 417 4.52 16.09 -10.90
C PRO A 417 4.31 16.00 -12.40
N LEU A 418 3.13 16.40 -12.87
CA LEU A 418 2.84 16.58 -14.28
C LEU A 418 3.36 17.95 -14.73
N MET A 419 4.27 17.95 -15.70
CA MET A 419 4.97 19.14 -16.16
C MET A 419 4.79 19.31 -17.66
N ASP A 420 4.20 20.43 -18.09
CA ASP A 420 4.23 20.84 -19.49
C ASP A 420 5.51 21.60 -19.76
N ILE A 421 6.41 21.00 -20.55
CA ILE A 421 7.75 21.54 -20.85
C ILE A 421 7.81 21.90 -22.33
N THR A 422 8.12 23.16 -22.62
CA THR A 422 8.31 23.65 -23.99
C THR A 422 9.74 24.19 -24.15
N VAL A 423 10.52 23.56 -25.02
CA VAL A 423 11.85 24.09 -25.40
C VAL A 423 11.69 25.16 -26.48
N LEU A 424 12.24 26.34 -26.23
CA LEU A 424 12.14 27.50 -27.13
C LEU A 424 13.35 27.54 -28.09
N THR A 425 14.55 27.32 -27.56
CA THR A 425 15.79 27.28 -28.34
C THR A 425 16.77 26.24 -27.81
N GLY A 426 17.56 25.65 -28.71
CA GLY A 426 18.58 24.65 -28.38
C GLY A 426 18.03 23.23 -28.17
N LYS A 427 18.92 22.28 -27.88
CA LYS A 427 18.57 20.87 -27.61
C LYS A 427 19.01 20.42 -26.22
N ILE A 428 18.07 19.83 -25.46
CA ILE A 428 18.35 19.11 -24.21
C ILE A 428 18.68 17.66 -24.56
N MET A 429 19.81 17.17 -24.04
CA MET A 429 20.33 15.83 -24.31
C MET A 429 19.79 14.79 -23.32
N GLU A 430 19.60 15.18 -22.07
CA GLU A 430 19.08 14.34 -21.00
C GLU A 430 18.21 15.19 -20.09
N VAL A 431 17.08 14.65 -19.64
CA VAL A 431 16.23 15.25 -18.63
C VAL A 431 15.98 14.24 -17.52
N GLN A 432 16.06 14.69 -16.26
CA GLN A 432 15.67 13.89 -15.11
C GLN A 432 14.46 14.55 -14.43
N LEU A 433 13.33 13.83 -14.46
CA LEU A 433 12.07 14.24 -13.86
C LEU A 433 12.05 13.82 -12.40
N PRO A 434 11.66 14.72 -11.47
CA PRO A 434 11.55 14.35 -10.06
C PRO A 434 10.42 13.33 -9.85
N HIS A 435 10.60 12.45 -8.87
CA HIS A 435 9.56 11.57 -8.36
C HIS A 435 9.53 11.61 -6.83
N TRP A 436 8.39 11.27 -6.25
CA TRP A 436 8.16 11.23 -4.81
C TRP A 436 8.06 9.82 -4.23
N ILE A 437 8.31 8.80 -5.04
CA ILE A 437 8.29 7.40 -4.61
C ILE A 437 9.53 7.06 -3.77
N CYS A 438 9.32 6.39 -2.64
CA CYS A 438 10.36 5.74 -1.87
C CYS A 438 10.76 4.44 -2.58
N ILE A 439 11.95 4.43 -3.19
CA ILE A 439 12.41 3.33 -4.05
C ILE A 439 12.83 2.08 -3.27
N ASP A 440 13.06 2.19 -1.96
CA ASP A 440 13.53 1.09 -1.12
C ASP A 440 12.60 -0.14 -1.14
N ASP A 441 11.30 0.07 -1.38
CA ASP A 441 10.29 -1.02 -1.40
C ASP A 441 9.88 -1.44 -2.83
N VAL A 442 10.52 -0.88 -3.85
CA VAL A 442 10.14 -1.09 -5.26
C VAL A 442 11.16 -2.01 -5.93
N PRO A 443 10.83 -3.30 -6.17
CA PRO A 443 11.71 -4.19 -6.92
C PRO A 443 11.81 -3.73 -8.38
N GLU A 444 12.88 -4.10 -9.08
CA GLU A 444 13.03 -3.88 -10.53
C GLU A 444 12.61 -2.47 -11.01
N LEU A 445 13.22 -1.42 -10.45
CA LEU A 445 12.85 0.00 -10.68
C LEU A 445 12.60 0.35 -12.16
N LEU A 446 13.50 -0.07 -13.07
CA LEU A 446 13.38 0.22 -14.50
C LEU A 446 12.16 -0.45 -15.17
N ALA A 447 11.67 -1.57 -14.62
CA ALA A 447 10.49 -2.26 -15.13
C ALA A 447 9.18 -1.63 -14.62
N ASN A 448 9.21 -1.02 -13.44
CA ASN A 448 8.03 -0.46 -12.78
C ASN A 448 7.82 1.03 -13.04
N PHE A 449 8.87 1.78 -13.37
CA PHE A 449 8.76 3.20 -13.73
C PHE A 449 8.58 3.40 -15.24
N ALA A 450 7.77 4.39 -15.60
CA ALA A 450 7.60 4.86 -16.97
C ALA A 450 7.43 6.39 -16.97
N VAL A 451 7.67 7.04 -18.11
CA VAL A 451 7.29 8.44 -18.31
C VAL A 451 6.09 8.52 -19.23
N LEU A 452 5.08 9.25 -18.78
CA LEU A 452 3.90 9.60 -19.56
C LEU A 452 4.22 10.79 -20.46
N HIS A 453 3.82 10.69 -21.72
CA HIS A 453 3.74 11.79 -22.67
C HIS A 453 2.29 12.02 -23.03
N VAL A 454 1.73 13.16 -22.62
CA VAL A 454 0.39 13.59 -23.02
C VAL A 454 0.52 14.52 -24.22
N ASN A 455 -0.09 14.11 -25.34
CA ASN A 455 -0.15 14.90 -26.57
C ASN A 455 -1.52 14.77 -27.26
N ASP A 456 -1.79 15.61 -28.26
CA ASP A 456 -3.07 15.65 -28.99
C ASP A 456 -3.38 14.35 -29.77
N CYS A 457 -2.37 13.50 -29.99
CA CYS A 457 -2.50 12.22 -30.68
C CYS A 457 -2.67 11.02 -29.71
N GLY A 458 -2.61 11.25 -28.40
CA GLY A 458 -2.85 10.26 -27.35
C GLY A 458 -1.73 10.13 -26.32
N ASP A 459 -2.04 9.42 -25.23
CA ASP A 459 -1.11 9.18 -24.12
C ASP A 459 -0.10 8.07 -24.47
N VAL A 460 1.19 8.42 -24.59
CA VAL A 460 2.30 7.50 -24.88
C VAL A 460 3.12 7.25 -23.62
N LEU A 461 3.54 6.00 -23.39
CA LEU A 461 4.42 5.61 -22.29
C LEU A 461 5.83 5.34 -22.81
N GLU A 462 6.80 6.11 -22.34
CA GLU A 462 8.22 5.91 -22.61
C GLU A 462 8.89 5.16 -21.44
N LYS A 463 9.83 4.26 -21.77
CA LYS A 463 10.60 3.55 -20.74
C LYS A 463 11.69 4.46 -20.19
N VAL A 464 11.85 4.43 -18.88
CA VAL A 464 12.92 5.16 -18.20
C VAL A 464 14.29 4.55 -18.50
N THR A 465 15.31 5.39 -18.60
CA THR A 465 16.69 4.93 -18.84
C THR A 465 17.46 4.70 -17.54
N GLN A 466 17.12 5.46 -16.51
CA GLN A 466 17.69 5.36 -15.17
C GLN A 466 16.65 5.78 -14.14
N VAL A 467 16.68 5.18 -12.95
CA VAL A 467 15.91 5.61 -11.77
C VAL A 467 16.89 5.82 -10.64
N THR A 468 16.81 6.97 -9.98
CA THR A 468 17.58 7.32 -8.79
C THR A 468 16.66 7.37 -7.57
N ALA A 469 17.16 7.77 -6.40
CA ALA A 469 16.32 7.93 -5.21
C ALA A 469 15.24 9.03 -5.36
N THR A 470 15.41 9.96 -6.29
CA THR A 470 14.55 11.16 -6.40
C THR A 470 14.15 11.52 -7.83
N HIS A 471 14.74 10.93 -8.85
CA HIS A 471 14.51 11.27 -10.25
C HIS A 471 14.48 10.06 -11.17
N VAL A 472 13.70 10.15 -12.25
CA VAL A 472 13.74 9.25 -13.41
C VAL A 472 14.34 9.96 -14.61
N SER A 473 15.23 9.30 -15.34
CA SER A 473 15.98 9.91 -16.45
C SER A 473 15.47 9.45 -17.82
N LEU A 474 15.44 10.38 -18.77
CA LEU A 474 15.21 10.16 -20.20
C LEU A 474 16.39 10.71 -21.01
N THR A 475 16.83 9.95 -22.00
CA THR A 475 17.86 10.36 -22.96
C THR A 475 17.23 10.76 -24.28
N GLU A 476 17.65 11.88 -24.84
CA GLU A 476 17.05 12.50 -26.05
C GLU A 476 15.53 12.67 -25.94
N PRO A 477 15.05 13.36 -24.88
CA PRO A 477 13.63 13.44 -24.59
C PRO A 477 12.84 14.14 -25.70
N VAL A 478 11.64 13.63 -25.97
CA VAL A 478 10.62 14.36 -26.71
C VAL A 478 9.80 15.16 -25.71
N PHE A 479 9.89 16.48 -25.79
CA PHE A 479 9.18 17.36 -24.87
C PHE A 479 7.70 17.49 -25.22
N SER A 480 6.89 17.28 -24.20
CA SER A 480 5.45 17.44 -24.16
C SER A 480 5.05 17.72 -22.72
N MET A 481 3.77 17.52 -22.39
CA MET A 481 3.39 17.31 -21.01
C MET A 481 3.89 15.94 -20.54
N LEU A 482 4.76 15.95 -19.53
CA LEU A 482 5.55 14.82 -19.05
C LEU A 482 5.29 14.54 -17.58
N ALA A 483 5.28 13.26 -17.20
CA ALA A 483 5.25 12.87 -15.80
C ALA A 483 5.83 11.48 -15.55
N ALA A 484 6.47 11.29 -14.40
CA ALA A 484 6.82 9.97 -13.91
C ALA A 484 5.56 9.21 -13.45
N LEU A 485 5.44 7.97 -13.91
CA LEU A 485 4.43 7.00 -13.49
C LEU A 485 5.09 5.78 -12.89
N ILE A 486 4.37 5.11 -12.00
CA ILE A 486 4.74 3.81 -11.46
C ILE A 486 3.62 2.79 -11.69
N ASN A 487 3.96 1.65 -12.26
CA ASN A 487 3.10 0.47 -12.37
C ASN A 487 3.59 -0.56 -11.37
N TYR A 488 3.27 -0.32 -10.10
CA TYR A 488 3.59 -1.22 -9.01
C TYR A 488 2.31 -1.67 -8.34
N PHE A 489 2.20 -2.99 -8.21
CA PHE A 489 0.96 -3.60 -7.76
C PHE A 489 0.64 -3.28 -6.28
N CYS A 490 1.66 -2.95 -5.47
CA CYS A 490 1.48 -2.51 -4.08
C CYS A 490 1.52 -0.97 -3.99
N PRO A 491 0.75 -0.34 -3.09
CA PRO A 491 0.83 1.11 -2.88
C PRO A 491 2.24 1.48 -2.42
N PRO A 492 2.98 2.31 -3.18
CA PRO A 492 4.32 2.71 -2.79
C PRO A 492 4.28 3.65 -1.58
N ARG A 493 5.35 3.63 -0.77
CA ARG A 493 5.63 4.74 0.14
C ARG A 493 6.02 5.97 -0.67
N ILE A 494 5.64 7.14 -0.19
CA ILE A 494 6.06 8.42 -0.73
C ILE A 494 6.95 9.16 0.25
N THR A 495 8.08 9.67 -0.24
CA THR A 495 9.21 10.12 0.58
C THR A 495 8.93 11.43 1.31
N CYS A 496 7.94 12.23 0.89
CA CYS A 496 7.58 13.49 1.53
C CYS A 496 6.13 13.92 1.24
N CYS A 497 5.17 13.70 2.14
CA CYS A 497 3.85 14.35 2.03
C CYS A 497 3.93 15.85 2.34
N ASN A 498 2.95 16.64 1.86
CA ASN A 498 2.75 18.00 2.30
C ASN A 498 1.65 18.06 3.36
N THR A 499 1.91 18.80 4.44
CA THR A 499 0.91 19.21 5.42
C THR A 499 0.65 20.71 5.26
N LEU A 500 -0.48 21.08 4.67
CA LEU A 500 -0.87 22.49 4.51
C LEU A 500 -1.88 22.83 5.60
N ILE A 501 -1.67 23.94 6.30
CA ILE A 501 -2.53 24.37 7.39
C ILE A 501 -3.07 25.74 7.04
N TYR A 502 -4.39 25.87 7.05
CA TYR A 502 -5.10 27.12 6.82
C TYR A 502 -5.96 27.43 8.04
N TYR A 503 -6.05 28.69 8.43
CA TYR A 503 -6.94 29.13 9.50
C TYR A 503 -7.90 30.21 9.02
N GLN A 504 -9.07 30.25 9.63
CA GLN A 504 -10.06 31.28 9.35
C GLN A 504 -9.81 32.49 10.27
N PRO A 505 -9.49 33.68 9.73
CA PRO A 505 -9.26 34.88 10.54
C PRO A 505 -10.58 35.48 11.05
N LYS A 506 -10.48 36.35 12.07
CA LYS A 506 -11.58 37.15 12.67
C LYS A 506 -12.74 36.34 13.26
N MET A 507 -12.46 35.12 13.70
CA MET A 507 -13.43 34.27 14.38
C MET A 507 -13.20 34.26 15.90
N PRO A 508 -14.26 34.09 16.72
CA PRO A 508 -14.12 33.96 18.18
C PRO A 508 -13.57 32.60 18.62
N PHE A 509 -13.46 31.64 17.69
CA PHE A 509 -12.91 30.30 17.86
C PHE A 509 -11.80 30.07 16.82
N LEU A 510 -10.97 29.04 17.03
CA LEU A 510 -9.99 28.63 16.03
C LEU A 510 -10.56 27.51 15.16
N LYS A 511 -10.71 27.81 13.87
CA LYS A 511 -11.05 26.84 12.83
C LYS A 511 -9.87 26.68 11.89
N LEU A 512 -9.37 25.45 11.76
CA LEU A 512 -8.27 25.09 10.86
C LEU A 512 -8.74 24.09 9.81
N HIS A 513 -8.23 24.23 8.59
CA HIS A 513 -8.20 23.15 7.61
C HIS A 513 -6.76 22.63 7.49
N VAL A 514 -6.56 21.36 7.82
CA VAL A 514 -5.27 20.68 7.80
C VAL A 514 -5.27 19.67 6.67
N TYR A 515 -4.65 20.00 5.55
CA TYR A 515 -4.55 19.16 4.36
C TYR A 515 -3.36 18.21 4.45
N LEU A 516 -3.56 16.96 4.06
CA LEU A 516 -2.53 15.95 3.90
C LEU A 516 -2.49 15.48 2.44
N ILE A 517 -1.65 16.11 1.62
CA ILE A 517 -1.60 15.85 0.18
C ILE A 517 -0.24 15.28 -0.25
N PRO A 518 -0.18 14.53 -1.36
CA PRO A 518 1.09 14.19 -2.01
C PRO A 518 1.92 15.44 -2.34
N PRO A 519 3.24 15.31 -2.58
CA PRO A 519 4.11 16.44 -2.93
C PRO A 519 3.90 16.93 -4.37
N ASP A 520 2.66 17.13 -4.77
CA ASP A 520 2.24 17.66 -6.06
C ASP A 520 2.13 19.20 -5.98
N PRO A 521 2.98 19.95 -6.72
CA PRO A 521 2.90 21.40 -6.78
C PRO A 521 1.60 21.94 -7.38
N ALA A 522 0.99 21.26 -8.36
CA ALA A 522 -0.26 21.70 -8.98
C ALA A 522 -1.42 21.59 -7.98
N LEU A 523 -1.51 20.46 -7.27
CA LEU A 523 -2.49 20.25 -6.22
C LEU A 523 -2.31 21.26 -5.07
N LYS A 524 -1.07 21.49 -4.63
CA LYS A 524 -0.76 22.50 -3.61
C LYS A 524 -1.23 23.90 -4.01
N GLN A 525 -1.01 24.29 -5.28
CA GLN A 525 -1.47 25.58 -5.81
C GLN A 525 -3.00 25.67 -5.86
N SER A 526 -3.67 24.58 -6.26
CA SER A 526 -5.14 24.50 -6.31
C SER A 526 -5.76 24.72 -4.92
N VAL A 527 -5.28 23.97 -3.91
CA VAL A 527 -5.74 24.11 -2.52
C VAL A 527 -5.51 25.53 -2.00
N HIS A 528 -4.34 26.12 -2.29
CA HIS A 528 -4.05 27.48 -1.86
C HIS A 528 -4.99 28.52 -2.49
N LYS A 529 -5.30 28.37 -3.79
CA LYS A 529 -6.24 29.25 -4.50
C LYS A 529 -7.65 29.14 -3.92
N GLU A 530 -8.12 27.92 -3.66
CA GLU A 530 -9.44 27.66 -3.08
C GLU A 530 -9.57 28.25 -1.66
N GLU A 531 -8.64 27.94 -0.76
CA GLU A 531 -8.67 28.42 0.63
C GLU A 531 -8.53 29.95 0.70
N SER A 532 -7.66 30.53 -0.12
CA SER A 532 -7.51 32.00 -0.21
C SER A 532 -8.79 32.67 -0.71
N SER A 533 -9.49 32.06 -1.68
CA SER A 533 -10.78 32.58 -2.18
C SER A 533 -11.88 32.56 -1.12
N ARG A 534 -11.79 31.63 -0.15
CA ARG A 534 -12.68 31.53 1.01
C ARG A 534 -12.25 32.40 2.19
N GLY A 535 -11.17 33.19 2.04
CA GLY A 535 -10.67 34.10 3.06
C GLY A 535 -9.86 33.44 4.17
N TYR A 536 -9.36 32.21 3.97
CA TYR A 536 -8.45 31.55 4.90
C TYR A 536 -7.00 32.02 4.68
N GLU A 537 -6.20 31.96 5.75
CA GLU A 537 -4.77 32.34 5.73
C GLU A 537 -3.88 31.13 6.03
N GLU A 538 -2.75 30.99 5.32
CA GLU A 538 -1.81 29.86 5.47
C GLU A 538 -0.94 29.98 6.74
N ILE A 539 -0.86 28.90 7.52
CA ILE A 539 0.12 28.72 8.60
C ILE A 539 1.25 27.83 8.08
N LYS A 540 2.46 28.39 7.96
CA LYS A 540 3.63 27.66 7.49
C LYS A 540 4.20 26.77 8.60
N LYS A 541 4.15 25.45 8.39
CA LYS A 541 4.74 24.45 9.29
C LYS A 541 5.64 23.45 8.52
N PRO A 542 6.57 22.78 9.24
CA PRO A 542 7.41 21.76 8.63
C PRO A 542 6.55 20.61 8.11
N ARG A 543 6.95 20.05 6.97
CA ARG A 543 6.33 18.83 6.41
C ARG A 543 6.85 17.56 7.12
N PRO A 544 6.16 16.41 6.99
CA PRO A 544 6.68 15.11 7.44
C PRO A 544 7.97 14.72 6.70
N ASP A 545 9.00 14.30 7.46
CA ASP A 545 10.26 13.75 6.92
C ASP A 545 10.20 12.22 6.74
N LYS A 546 9.31 11.54 7.48
CA LYS A 546 9.12 10.10 7.37
C LYS A 546 8.33 9.75 6.09
N PRO A 547 8.75 8.75 5.30
CA PRO A 547 7.97 8.27 4.17
C PRO A 547 6.60 7.73 4.62
N MET A 548 5.55 8.08 3.87
CA MET A 548 4.17 7.74 4.19
C MET A 548 3.59 6.79 3.13
N LYS A 549 2.77 5.83 3.54
CA LYS A 549 2.08 4.91 2.62
C LYS A 549 0.84 5.57 2.01
N ILE A 550 0.74 5.53 0.68
CA ILE A 550 -0.49 5.83 -0.07
C ILE A 550 -1.55 4.75 0.22
N ASP A 551 -2.82 5.10 0.14
CA ASP A 551 -3.99 4.23 0.43
C ASP A 551 -4.06 3.72 1.88
N GLN A 552 -3.29 4.33 2.79
CA GLN A 552 -3.29 4.03 4.23
C GLN A 552 -4.09 5.08 5.01
N GLY A 553 -4.75 4.66 6.10
CA GLY A 553 -5.45 5.54 7.04
C GLY A 553 -4.52 6.28 8.01
N TYR A 554 -4.78 7.57 8.21
CA TYR A 554 -4.09 8.45 9.15
C TYR A 554 -5.10 9.17 10.06
N THR A 555 -4.70 9.43 11.31
CA THR A 555 -5.50 10.14 12.31
C THR A 555 -4.76 11.38 12.77
N LEU A 556 -5.44 12.53 12.74
CA LEU A 556 -4.93 13.76 13.33
C LEU A 556 -5.43 13.90 14.77
N LYS A 557 -4.52 14.18 15.71
CA LYS A 557 -4.84 14.51 17.10
C LYS A 557 -4.34 15.90 17.44
N ALA A 558 -5.01 16.55 18.39
CA ALA A 558 -4.53 17.77 19.03
C ALA A 558 -4.31 17.52 20.51
N THR A 559 -3.33 18.19 21.11
CA THR A 559 -3.07 18.11 22.57
C THR A 559 -4.15 18.78 23.42
N VAL A 560 -5.02 19.59 22.79
CA VAL A 560 -6.14 20.26 23.46
C VAL A 560 -7.34 19.32 23.48
N GLU A 561 -7.82 18.97 24.67
CA GLU A 561 -8.93 18.02 24.85
C GLU A 561 -10.27 18.53 24.26
N THR A 562 -10.45 19.85 24.16
CA THR A 562 -11.65 20.45 23.58
C THR A 562 -11.63 20.51 22.04
N ALA A 563 -10.54 20.06 21.40
CA ALA A 563 -10.43 20.07 19.96
C ALA A 563 -11.35 19.02 19.32
N LYS A 564 -12.22 19.47 18.43
CA LYS A 564 -13.08 18.61 17.61
C LYS A 564 -12.43 18.49 16.24
N ILE A 565 -12.07 17.26 15.84
CA ILE A 565 -11.40 16.97 14.57
C ILE A 565 -12.30 16.09 13.72
N GLN A 566 -12.54 16.49 12.46
CA GLN A 566 -13.34 15.73 11.51
C GLN A 566 -12.65 15.68 10.13
N PRO A 567 -12.69 14.53 9.43
CA PRO A 567 -13.12 13.20 9.91
C PRO A 567 -12.12 12.60 10.93
N PRO A 568 -12.49 11.54 11.67
CA PRO A 568 -11.60 10.91 12.66
C PRO A 568 -10.38 10.22 12.03
N GLU A 569 -10.51 9.77 10.79
CA GLU A 569 -9.45 9.13 10.02
C GLU A 569 -9.60 9.51 8.54
N ILE A 570 -8.48 9.70 7.84
CA ILE A 570 -8.44 9.92 6.39
C ILE A 570 -7.48 8.93 5.76
N THR A 571 -7.90 8.32 4.66
CA THR A 571 -7.02 7.57 3.77
C THR A 571 -6.23 8.52 2.89
N LEU A 572 -4.89 8.44 2.90
CA LEU A 572 -4.05 9.25 2.03
C LEU A 572 -4.20 8.83 0.57
N ARG A 573 -4.98 9.59 -0.18
CA ARG A 573 -5.21 9.41 -1.62
C ARG A 573 -4.50 10.48 -2.45
N HIS A 574 -4.21 10.17 -3.71
CA HIS A 574 -3.85 11.16 -4.72
C HIS A 574 -5.11 11.57 -5.48
N ASP A 575 -5.96 12.40 -4.86
CA ASP A 575 -7.17 12.93 -5.48
C ASP A 575 -7.07 14.46 -5.53
N SER A 576 -7.17 15.02 -6.73
CA SER A 576 -7.09 16.47 -6.96
C SER A 576 -8.46 17.16 -6.87
N GLN A 577 -9.56 16.41 -6.99
CA GLN A 577 -10.92 16.93 -6.90
C GLN A 577 -11.45 16.93 -5.47
N ASP A 578 -11.02 15.95 -4.66
CA ASP A 578 -11.37 15.83 -3.23
C ASP A 578 -10.10 15.67 -2.38
N PRO A 579 -9.36 16.78 -2.12
CA PRO A 579 -8.12 16.73 -1.38
C PRO A 579 -8.34 16.26 0.07
N ASN A 580 -7.44 15.43 0.59
CA ASN A 580 -7.52 14.94 1.96
C ASN A 580 -7.33 16.08 2.97
N PHE A 581 -8.34 16.45 3.76
CA PHE A 581 -8.19 17.44 4.83
C PHE A 581 -9.00 17.14 6.08
N TYR A 582 -8.45 17.55 7.22
CA TYR A 582 -9.13 17.56 8.51
C TYR A 582 -9.62 18.98 8.82
N GLU A 583 -10.86 19.10 9.23
CA GLU A 583 -11.36 20.28 9.93
C GLU A 583 -11.02 20.13 11.43
N VAL A 584 -10.28 21.10 11.98
CA VAL A 584 -9.98 21.18 13.41
C VAL A 584 -10.69 22.40 13.97
N PHE A 585 -11.53 22.19 14.97
CA PHE A 585 -12.29 23.23 15.65
C PHE A 585 -11.94 23.27 17.13
N ILE A 586 -11.55 24.45 17.63
CA ILE A 586 -11.20 24.69 19.03
C ILE A 586 -11.95 25.95 19.49
N GLU A 587 -12.86 25.79 20.46
CA GLU A 587 -13.71 26.89 20.97
C GLU A 587 -12.90 27.99 21.64
N ASN A 588 -11.88 27.63 22.43
CA ASN A 588 -11.01 28.59 23.11
C ASN A 588 -9.53 28.20 22.96
N PRO A 589 -8.81 28.78 21.98
CA PRO A 589 -7.39 28.49 21.76
C PRO A 589 -6.52 29.26 22.79
N GLU A 590 -6.64 28.93 24.07
CA GLU A 590 -5.78 29.50 25.11
C GLU A 590 -4.40 28.81 25.11
N GLY A 591 -3.45 29.43 24.41
CA GLY A 591 -2.03 29.04 24.42
C GLY A 591 -1.60 28.20 23.22
N ASN A 592 -0.37 27.70 23.29
CA ASN A 592 0.19 26.84 22.24
C ASN A 592 -0.33 25.42 22.39
N PHE A 593 -0.54 24.75 21.26
CA PHE A 593 -0.92 23.33 21.23
C PHE A 593 -0.17 22.59 20.14
N HIS A 594 -0.19 21.26 20.20
CA HIS A 594 0.45 20.43 19.18
C HIS A 594 -0.62 19.73 18.35
N LEU A 595 -0.34 19.62 17.06
CA LEU A 595 -1.00 18.69 16.15
C LEU A 595 -0.08 17.48 15.95
N GLU A 596 -0.63 16.29 16.08
CA GLU A 596 0.07 15.02 15.88
C GLU A 596 -0.65 14.19 14.84
N LEU A 597 0.07 13.81 13.78
CA LEU A 597 -0.42 12.87 12.79
C LEU A 597 0.06 11.47 13.16
N LEU A 598 -0.89 10.57 13.31
CA LEU A 598 -0.68 9.19 13.70
C LEU A 598 -0.98 8.26 12.52
N GLN A 599 -0.12 7.26 12.37
CA GLN A 599 -0.38 6.08 11.56
C GLN A 599 -0.93 4.97 12.48
N THR A 600 -1.70 4.04 11.90
CA THR A 600 -2.38 2.91 12.57
C THR A 600 -1.57 2.35 13.76
N CYS A 601 -2.20 2.15 14.92
CA CYS A 601 -1.60 1.75 16.22
C CYS A 601 -0.86 2.83 17.03
N SER A 602 -1.08 4.11 16.75
CA SER A 602 -0.53 5.27 17.49
C SER A 602 0.95 5.56 17.21
N GLU A 603 1.51 5.08 16.10
CA GLU A 603 2.84 5.54 15.68
C GLU A 603 2.77 7.00 15.22
N LYS A 604 3.56 7.87 15.84
CA LYS A 604 3.65 9.27 15.46
C LYS A 604 4.54 9.43 14.21
N VAL A 605 3.91 9.82 13.10
CA VAL A 605 4.59 10.05 11.82
C VAL A 605 4.96 11.51 11.62
N TRP A 606 4.20 12.43 12.21
CA TRP A 606 4.48 13.86 12.17
C TRP A 606 3.88 14.56 13.37
N PHE A 607 4.51 15.67 13.79
CA PHE A 607 3.95 16.56 14.78
C PHE A 607 4.41 17.99 14.53
N CYS A 608 3.61 18.96 14.93
CA CYS A 608 4.01 20.36 14.94
C CYS A 608 3.36 21.13 16.09
N GLU A 609 4.03 22.17 16.58
CA GLU A 609 3.47 23.13 17.52
C GLU A 609 2.76 24.25 16.73
N ILE A 610 1.51 24.52 17.07
CA ILE A 610 0.75 25.70 16.66
C ILE A 610 0.80 26.70 17.80
N ARG A 611 1.47 27.82 17.57
CA ARG A 611 1.63 28.92 18.51
C ARG A 611 0.50 29.91 18.34
N LYS A 612 0.17 30.63 19.41
CA LYS A 612 -0.82 31.72 19.36
C LYS A 612 -0.48 32.76 18.28
N ASP A 613 0.80 33.09 18.15
CA ASP A 613 1.29 34.07 17.18
C ASP A 613 1.20 33.59 15.72
N ASP A 614 0.96 32.29 15.48
CA ASP A 614 0.75 31.76 14.13
C ASP A 614 -0.63 32.11 13.55
N HIS A 615 -1.59 32.50 14.41
CA HIS A 615 -2.96 32.88 14.04
C HIS A 615 -3.37 34.21 14.71
N PRO A 616 -2.65 35.31 14.43
CA PRO A 616 -2.75 36.55 15.19
C PRO A 616 -4.11 37.26 15.05
N LYS A 617 -4.88 36.93 14.00
CA LYS A 617 -6.21 37.50 13.71
C LYS A 617 -7.36 36.66 14.27
N SER A 618 -7.07 35.61 15.02
CA SER A 618 -8.08 34.76 15.68
C SER A 618 -8.27 35.21 17.14
N GLY A 619 -9.51 35.22 17.62
CA GLY A 619 -9.84 35.62 19.00
C GLY A 619 -9.80 37.13 19.30
N SER A 620 -9.44 38.00 18.35
CA SER A 620 -9.51 39.46 18.49
C SER A 620 -10.77 40.01 17.82
N PHE A 621 -11.84 40.20 18.60
CA PHE A 621 -13.00 41.00 18.16
C PHE A 621 -12.79 42.44 18.62
N GLU A 622 -11.95 43.20 17.91
CA GLU A 622 -11.86 44.65 18.11
C GLU A 622 -12.85 45.36 17.18
N VAL A 623 -13.84 46.00 17.80
CA VAL A 623 -14.78 46.89 17.14
C VAL A 623 -14.04 48.20 16.86
N GLU A 624 -13.51 48.38 15.65
CA GLU A 624 -13.17 49.72 15.16
C GLU A 624 -14.45 50.43 14.70
N GLU A 625 -14.89 51.34 15.54
CA GLU A 625 -16.16 52.09 15.53
C GLU A 625 -16.23 53.18 14.43
N SER A 626 -15.61 53.00 13.26
CA SER A 626 -15.55 54.04 12.21
C SER A 626 -16.02 53.62 10.81
N SER A 627 -16.67 52.46 10.67
CA SER A 627 -17.17 52.00 9.36
C SER A 627 -18.57 51.38 9.40
N LEU A 628 -19.43 51.88 10.30
CA LEU A 628 -20.84 51.46 10.44
C LEU A 628 -21.76 51.86 9.27
N GLU A 629 -21.25 52.48 8.19
CA GLU A 629 -22.07 52.81 7.01
C GLU A 629 -21.58 52.16 5.70
N ALA A 630 -20.46 51.44 5.70
CA ALA A 630 -19.92 50.78 4.48
C ALA A 630 -19.88 49.24 4.54
N VAL A 631 -20.10 48.63 5.72
CA VAL A 631 -20.09 47.15 5.89
C VAL A 631 -21.52 46.56 5.85
N ALA A 632 -22.52 47.38 5.56
CA ALA A 632 -23.89 46.91 5.33
C ALA A 632 -24.15 46.35 3.91
N ALA A 633 -23.12 46.24 3.05
CA ALA A 633 -23.32 45.95 1.63
C ALA A 633 -22.55 44.72 1.06
N ASN A 634 -21.93 43.87 1.89
CA ASN A 634 -21.38 42.58 1.42
C ASN A 634 -21.70 41.43 2.39
N ARG A 635 -22.98 41.28 2.72
CA ARG A 635 -23.55 39.95 2.98
C ARG A 635 -24.08 39.48 1.63
N GLU A 636 -23.38 38.58 0.95
CA GLU A 636 -24.09 37.75 -0.01
C GLU A 636 -25.10 36.95 0.82
N GLU A 637 -26.38 37.27 0.61
CA GLU A 637 -27.48 36.64 1.32
C GLU A 637 -27.38 35.13 1.14
N GLU A 638 -27.40 34.39 2.26
CA GLU A 638 -27.53 32.95 2.26
C GLU A 638 -28.70 32.57 1.34
N HIS A 639 -28.41 31.86 0.24
CA HIS A 639 -29.39 31.53 -0.78
C HIS A 639 -30.59 30.83 -0.13
N PHE A 640 -31.82 31.21 -0.49
CA PHE A 640 -33.06 30.74 0.16
C PHE A 640 -33.12 29.22 0.38
N VAL A 641 -32.67 28.46 -0.64
CA VAL A 641 -32.56 27.00 -0.62
C VAL A 641 -31.63 26.46 0.49
N ASP A 642 -30.52 27.13 0.78
CA ASP A 642 -29.58 26.73 1.83
C ASP A 642 -30.11 27.13 3.22
N LYS A 643 -30.72 28.31 3.32
CA LYS A 643 -31.35 28.82 4.54
C LYS A 643 -32.48 27.90 5.05
N HIS A 644 -33.28 27.34 4.14
CA HIS A 644 -34.45 26.50 4.47
C HIS A 644 -34.21 24.99 4.22
N ARG A 645 -32.93 24.56 4.17
CA ARG A 645 -32.53 23.20 3.77
C ARG A 645 -33.22 22.10 4.56
N ASP A 646 -33.27 22.20 5.89
CA ASP A 646 -33.85 21.15 6.73
C ASP A 646 -35.38 21.06 6.56
N GLU A 647 -36.05 22.20 6.37
CA GLU A 647 -37.48 22.28 6.16
C GLU A 647 -37.87 21.73 4.77
N LEU A 648 -37.06 22.01 3.75
CA LEU A 648 -37.23 21.44 2.41
C LEU A 648 -36.97 19.93 2.38
N ILE A 649 -35.96 19.42 3.11
CA ILE A 649 -35.69 17.98 3.19
C ILE A 649 -36.85 17.23 3.84
N GLN A 650 -37.47 17.79 4.87
CA GLN A 650 -38.54 17.13 5.62
C GLN A 650 -39.93 17.28 5.00
N ARG A 651 -40.21 18.42 4.34
CA ARG A 651 -41.58 18.77 3.90
C ARG A 651 -41.83 18.56 2.40
N VAL A 652 -40.79 18.50 1.57
CA VAL A 652 -40.96 18.23 0.13
C VAL A 652 -41.26 16.75 -0.09
N SER A 653 -42.45 16.47 -0.61
CA SER A 653 -42.90 15.10 -0.90
C SER A 653 -43.04 14.82 -2.40
N ASN A 654 -43.17 15.85 -3.23
CA ASN A 654 -43.39 15.73 -4.67
C ASN A 654 -42.09 15.78 -5.50
N ILE A 655 -41.21 14.80 -5.31
CA ILE A 655 -39.84 14.84 -5.84
C ILE A 655 -39.74 14.53 -7.34
N GLY A 656 -40.61 13.65 -7.86
CA GLY A 656 -40.57 13.21 -9.27
C GLY A 656 -40.57 14.40 -10.26
N PRO A 657 -41.59 15.28 -10.22
CA PRO A 657 -41.66 16.44 -11.12
C PRO A 657 -40.53 17.45 -10.96
N ILE A 658 -39.96 17.56 -9.75
CA ILE A 658 -38.80 18.43 -9.48
C ILE A 658 -37.55 17.83 -10.12
N LEU A 659 -37.36 16.52 -9.99
CA LEU A 659 -36.23 15.79 -10.57
C LEU A 659 -36.28 15.80 -12.11
N ASP A 660 -37.48 15.66 -12.69
CA ASP A 660 -37.71 15.79 -14.14
C ASP A 660 -37.33 17.20 -14.64
N GLY A 661 -37.71 18.24 -13.89
CA GLY A 661 -37.36 19.63 -14.19
C GLY A 661 -35.85 19.89 -14.12
N LEU A 662 -35.17 19.32 -13.13
CA LEU A 662 -33.72 19.42 -12.96
C LEU A 662 -32.95 18.67 -14.07
N LEU A 663 -33.45 17.53 -14.53
CA LEU A 663 -32.89 16.80 -15.67
C LEU A 663 -33.11 17.58 -16.97
N GLN A 664 -34.30 18.14 -17.18
CA GLN A 664 -34.64 18.91 -18.39
C GLN A 664 -33.82 20.20 -18.52
N GLN A 665 -33.54 20.88 -17.41
CA GLN A 665 -32.66 22.06 -17.38
C GLN A 665 -31.17 21.72 -17.32
N LYS A 666 -30.80 20.44 -17.49
CA LYS A 666 -29.42 19.92 -17.49
C LYS A 666 -28.64 20.21 -16.19
N VAL A 667 -29.35 20.41 -15.09
CA VAL A 667 -28.74 20.52 -13.74
C VAL A 667 -28.32 19.13 -13.24
N LEU A 668 -29.06 18.09 -13.63
CA LEU A 668 -28.72 16.69 -13.34
C LEU A 668 -28.40 15.92 -14.62
N GLN A 669 -27.45 14.98 -14.52
CA GLN A 669 -27.20 13.98 -15.56
C GLN A 669 -28.09 12.75 -15.35
N GLN A 670 -28.31 11.97 -16.41
CA GLN A 670 -29.19 10.79 -16.38
C GLN A 670 -28.78 9.76 -15.32
N GLU A 671 -27.49 9.65 -15.03
CA GLU A 671 -26.94 8.75 -14.01
C GLU A 671 -27.29 9.20 -12.59
N ALA A 672 -27.20 10.51 -12.30
CA ALA A 672 -27.62 11.09 -11.03
C ALA A 672 -29.15 10.99 -10.86
N TYR A 673 -29.91 11.21 -11.92
CA TYR A 673 -31.37 11.00 -11.94
C TYR A 673 -31.73 9.55 -11.58
N ASN A 674 -31.09 8.56 -12.21
CA ASN A 674 -31.34 7.14 -11.93
C ASN A 674 -30.93 6.75 -10.50
N ARG A 675 -29.84 7.34 -9.97
CA ARG A 675 -29.41 7.14 -8.58
C ARG A 675 -30.44 7.70 -7.60
N ILE A 676 -30.91 8.93 -7.81
CA ILE A 676 -31.88 9.59 -6.92
C ILE A 676 -33.23 8.84 -6.97
N THR A 677 -33.73 8.48 -8.15
CA THR A 677 -34.99 7.71 -8.27
C THR A 677 -34.92 6.32 -7.64
N SER A 678 -33.73 5.72 -7.48
CA SER A 678 -33.55 4.42 -6.82
C SER A 678 -33.62 4.45 -5.28
N LEU A 679 -33.57 5.64 -4.67
CA LEU A 679 -33.64 5.80 -3.21
C LEU A 679 -35.09 5.62 -2.71
N GLN A 680 -35.25 4.97 -1.56
CA GLN A 680 -36.56 4.53 -1.07
C GLN A 680 -37.42 5.62 -0.40
N THR A 681 -36.83 6.71 0.09
CA THR A 681 -37.55 7.76 0.84
C THR A 681 -37.34 9.13 0.21
N SER A 682 -38.38 9.96 0.28
CA SER A 682 -38.34 11.34 -0.24
C SER A 682 -37.24 12.18 0.42
N GLU A 683 -37.01 12.01 1.72
CA GLU A 683 -35.93 12.71 2.44
C GLU A 683 -34.54 12.33 1.92
N SER A 684 -34.30 11.05 1.62
CA SER A 684 -33.02 10.59 1.06
C SER A 684 -32.82 11.12 -0.34
N GLN A 685 -33.90 11.16 -1.12
CA GLN A 685 -33.91 11.75 -2.46
C GLN A 685 -33.61 13.24 -2.42
N MET A 686 -34.22 13.99 -1.51
CA MET A 686 -33.93 15.42 -1.37
C MET A 686 -32.51 15.68 -0.90
N ARG A 687 -31.98 14.90 0.06
CA ARG A 687 -30.58 15.03 0.51
C ARG A 687 -29.60 14.85 -0.65
N GLU A 688 -29.86 13.88 -1.52
CA GLU A 688 -29.02 13.63 -2.70
C GLU A 688 -29.16 14.72 -3.77
N ILE A 689 -30.36 15.28 -3.95
CA ILE A 689 -30.57 16.47 -4.80
C ILE A 689 -29.75 17.66 -4.25
N PHE A 690 -29.78 17.93 -2.94
CA PHE A 690 -28.96 18.97 -2.32
C PHE A 690 -27.46 18.73 -2.51
N CYS A 691 -27.00 17.47 -2.49
CA CYS A 691 -25.61 17.13 -2.82
C CYS A 691 -25.25 17.53 -4.25
N CYS A 692 -26.17 17.35 -5.21
CA CYS A 692 -25.96 17.73 -6.61
C CYS A 692 -26.00 19.25 -6.84
N LEU A 693 -26.73 20.00 -6.01
CA LEU A 693 -26.88 21.46 -6.12
C LEU A 693 -25.71 22.26 -5.53
N ARG A 694 -24.79 21.61 -4.80
CA ARG A 694 -23.58 22.26 -4.23
C ARG A 694 -22.58 22.77 -5.26
N ALA A 695 -22.78 22.44 -6.54
CA ALA A 695 -21.85 22.77 -7.63
C ALA A 695 -21.92 24.25 -8.10
N SER A 696 -23.05 24.96 -7.93
CA SER A 696 -23.15 26.41 -8.24
C SER A 696 -24.44 27.04 -7.72
N ASP A 697 -24.45 28.35 -7.42
CA ASP A 697 -25.66 29.08 -7.01
C ASP A 697 -26.70 29.20 -8.13
N ALA A 698 -26.27 29.22 -9.40
CA ALA A 698 -27.18 29.16 -10.56
C ALA A 698 -28.03 27.87 -10.59
N CYS A 699 -27.50 26.76 -10.09
CA CYS A 699 -28.27 25.51 -9.93
C CYS A 699 -29.31 25.64 -8.82
N LYS A 700 -29.01 26.38 -7.75
CA LYS A 700 -29.94 26.64 -6.64
C LYS A 700 -31.08 27.56 -7.06
N ASP A 701 -30.82 28.56 -7.91
CA ASP A 701 -31.86 29.42 -8.50
C ASP A 701 -32.85 28.63 -9.37
N ILE A 702 -32.35 27.66 -10.15
CA ILE A 702 -33.18 26.78 -10.97
C ILE A 702 -34.04 25.89 -10.06
N PHE A 703 -33.44 25.34 -9.01
CA PHE A 703 -34.14 24.51 -8.04
C PHE A 703 -35.21 25.30 -7.26
N GLN A 704 -34.92 26.53 -6.84
CA GLN A 704 -35.88 27.41 -6.16
C GLN A 704 -37.08 27.71 -7.05
N ARG A 705 -36.87 28.04 -8.34
CA ARG A 705 -37.98 28.25 -9.30
C ARG A 705 -38.84 27.00 -9.48
N LEU A 706 -38.22 25.82 -9.50
CA LEU A 706 -38.97 24.55 -9.59
C LEU A 706 -39.77 24.27 -8.31
N LEU A 707 -39.26 24.65 -7.14
CA LEU A 707 -40.01 24.57 -5.89
C LEU A 707 -41.19 25.56 -5.85
N GLU A 708 -41.02 26.79 -6.35
CA GLU A 708 -42.10 27.77 -6.46
C GLU A 708 -43.23 27.30 -7.40
N GLU A 709 -42.87 26.59 -8.48
CA GLU A 709 -43.86 26.05 -9.42
C GLU A 709 -44.57 24.77 -8.92
N LYS A 710 -43.85 23.90 -8.20
CA LYS A 710 -44.35 22.55 -7.85
C LYS A 710 -44.82 22.42 -6.41
N GLU A 711 -44.34 23.26 -5.50
CA GLU A 711 -44.69 23.30 -4.07
C GLU A 711 -44.97 24.75 -3.59
N PRO A 712 -45.91 25.48 -4.24
CA PRO A 712 -46.12 26.91 -3.98
C PRO A 712 -46.58 27.22 -2.56
N PHE A 713 -47.34 26.31 -1.94
CA PHE A 713 -47.80 26.47 -0.55
C PHE A 713 -46.67 26.30 0.46
N LEU A 714 -45.68 25.44 0.16
CA LEU A 714 -44.52 25.25 1.01
C LEU A 714 -43.59 26.46 0.94
N ILE A 715 -43.38 27.02 -0.24
CA ILE A 715 -42.56 28.23 -0.40
C ILE A 715 -43.23 29.46 0.23
N SER A 716 -44.56 29.57 0.16
CA SER A 716 -45.30 30.65 0.85
C SER A 716 -45.26 30.54 2.38
N ASP A 717 -45.03 29.35 2.94
CA ASP A 717 -44.87 29.12 4.38
C ASP A 717 -43.43 29.39 4.86
N LEU A 718 -42.46 29.35 3.95
CA LEU A 718 -41.02 29.47 4.23
C LEU A 718 -40.46 30.88 3.92
N ASN A 719 -41.19 31.67 3.13
CA ASN A 719 -40.98 33.11 2.91
C ASN A 719 -41.67 33.94 4.01
#